data_AF-A0A9P0DFI7-F1
#
_entry.id   AF-A0A9P0DFI7-F1
#
_cell.length_a   1.000
_cell.length_b   1.000
_cell.length_c   1.000
_cell.angle_alpha   90.00
_cell.angle_beta   90.00
_cell.angle_gamma   90.00
#
_symmetry.space_group_name_H-M   'P 1'
#
loop_
_entity.id
_entity.type
_entity.pdbx_description
1 polymer ?
#
loop_
_entity_poly.entity_id
_entity_poly.type
_entity_poly.pdbx_seq_one_letter_code
_entity_poly.pdbx_strand_id
1 'polypeptide(L)'
;MIGVRVSAFNENGLGEPDQDANSALTELDKGLRSGKVGEQCEAIVRFPKLFEKYPFPILINASLLKLADVFRMGNNFLRLCVLRVCQQSEKHLDKISNVDEFVRRVYSVIHSNDPIARAVTLRIFGAVAAIIPERQQIHHCIRSSLDSHDSVEVEAAIYAAIQFAAQSKSFAVSMCNKVSDMIQGQSTPANMKLQLIPILQYMHHDTNTAAMVRSLCTELLPGYPAQEFVLVTLNTLTKLAATTLVDIPSQVNLLINYLKNDARWEIKLKALQHLYELAKPGAHLWPPGSVENIIEYVLNSNKKKILRPALRVLQVLVESPRMCHEHRDPTSKLRELCSNHCYSPEPSIAAQSIQILTEILCYCYKENLDTDGMDEVVAALETLILLLTFIEKKHHTQLEIVLKCAIRLCEARQQYCETFVELLGTRLDNIDSDYTNTVCEALGAIGSLRPQTILPLVENIINLLMALSEIADPTAHQSHTKTMLCTLIFQTLSGYKWTDQTFDAIVKVIDTSQDLWTNYCIGRAAVRYGHHKIAHRIFGGLTEQVSSEHFHFWLVCLKEMCEAEEQLYCEENGNLVKRLDKAIIHYNKALAALKAASTPQHNLTFQAEYMKIRTEFLQSLLQLIYTCNILCIVPPPAIATTIVQNTRDEYQRHGYITNQLRKCVKEFKNCGDMHWKLYQTSFDADFATLENMQILQQMCVLMEKCVESLCVSGARVKDEPVEFGSKNNRLESQQLVKACQNACKIAQRIIEDPSCSTITHNQVELVKKIVELLANASLPIPRYFFQVLQSTSVKLAISPQPRVLGEFISVQAGSQLAVKVEGVIQHGMKPGIFRKIKEVVISVTSQLQNNPKNKEVLDQKLLEQGSSTLTQTVTPHREFFTAQFLLAFPRGGQYQLVVEASVTDEQCNTWKTGPRSTLTVKVPEETKLTPISVPGMATNANVILMPEDSLFVRQRQK
;
A
#
# COMPACT_ATOMS: atom_id res chain seq x y z
N MET A 1 -4.60 -21.40 -11.60
CA MET A 1 -5.22 -21.22 -12.95
C MET A 1 -6.16 -20.00 -12.95
N ILE A 2 -5.61 -18.80 -13.12
CA ILE A 2 -5.97 -17.71 -14.05
C ILE A 2 -4.60 -17.05 -14.17
N GLY A 3 -3.90 -17.30 -15.27
CA GLY A 3 -2.64 -16.65 -15.59
C GLY A 3 -2.94 -15.17 -15.78
N VAL A 4 -2.92 -14.41 -14.70
CA VAL A 4 -2.76 -12.96 -14.78
C VAL A 4 -1.38 -12.80 -15.38
N ARG A 5 -1.32 -12.63 -16.70
CA ARG A 5 -0.22 -11.90 -17.32
C ARG A 5 -0.14 -10.61 -16.52
N VAL A 6 0.84 -10.55 -15.62
CA VAL A 6 1.34 -9.27 -15.14
C VAL A 6 1.78 -8.59 -16.42
N SER A 7 0.94 -7.70 -16.95
CA SER A 7 1.39 -6.79 -18.00
C SER A 7 2.44 -5.90 -17.34
N ALA A 8 3.68 -6.38 -17.34
CA ALA A 8 4.78 -5.48 -17.59
C ALA A 8 4.39 -4.70 -18.85
N PHE A 9 4.55 -3.38 -18.80
CA PHE A 9 3.89 -2.39 -19.66
C PHE A 9 2.49 -2.00 -19.19
N ASN A 10 2.45 -0.95 -18.35
CA ASN A 10 1.29 -0.07 -18.26
C ASN A 10 0.87 0.32 -19.68
N GLU A 11 -0.35 -0.03 -20.09
CA GLU A 11 -1.06 0.56 -21.24
C GLU A 11 -1.43 2.02 -20.99
N ASN A 12 -0.53 2.81 -20.39
CA ASN A 12 -0.59 4.26 -20.52
C ASN A 12 0.06 4.60 -21.87
N GLY A 13 -0.75 4.47 -22.92
CA GLY A 13 -0.59 5.15 -24.21
C GLY A 13 0.82 5.16 -24.80
N LEU A 14 1.11 4.17 -25.66
CA LEU A 14 2.07 4.38 -26.73
C LEU A 14 1.61 5.58 -27.58
N GLY A 15 2.26 6.73 -27.40
CA GLY A 15 2.34 7.78 -28.42
C GLY A 15 1.21 8.80 -28.57
N GLU A 16 0.22 8.88 -27.68
CA GLU A 16 -0.62 10.09 -27.65
C GLU A 16 0.14 11.22 -26.93
N PRO A 17 0.40 12.38 -27.56
CA PRO A 17 0.92 13.54 -26.83
C PRO A 17 -0.05 13.83 -25.67
N ASP A 18 0.48 14.30 -24.53
CA ASP A 18 -0.32 14.74 -23.38
C ASP A 18 -1.22 15.91 -23.81
N GLN A 19 -2.37 15.58 -24.42
CA GLN A 19 -3.38 16.51 -24.87
C GLN A 19 -3.97 17.20 -23.63
N ASP A 20 -3.83 18.52 -23.52
CA ASP A 20 -4.35 19.29 -22.40
C ASP A 20 -5.85 19.03 -22.17
N ALA A 21 -6.28 18.97 -20.92
CA ALA A 21 -7.64 18.62 -20.53
C ALA A 21 -8.69 19.50 -21.21
N ASN A 22 -8.41 20.80 -21.40
CA ASN A 22 -9.31 21.72 -22.09
C ASN A 22 -9.43 21.40 -23.58
N SER A 23 -8.33 21.02 -24.22
CA SER A 23 -8.33 20.67 -25.64
C SER A 23 -9.12 19.38 -25.89
N ALA A 24 -8.95 18.37 -25.03
CA ALA A 24 -9.73 17.14 -25.07
C ALA A 24 -11.24 17.38 -24.85
N LEU A 25 -11.61 18.22 -23.87
CA LEU A 25 -13.00 18.60 -23.66
C LEU A 25 -13.59 19.38 -24.85
N THR A 26 -12.80 20.27 -25.47
CA THR A 26 -13.23 21.06 -26.62
C THR A 26 -13.51 20.17 -27.84
N GLU A 27 -12.70 19.13 -28.05
CA GLU A 27 -12.91 18.13 -29.11
C GLU A 27 -14.20 17.35 -28.90
N LEU A 28 -14.43 16.84 -27.68
CA LEU A 28 -15.68 16.13 -27.36
C LEU A 28 -16.89 17.05 -27.47
N ASP A 29 -16.78 18.32 -27.08
CA ASP A 29 -17.85 19.31 -27.22
C ASP A 29 -18.23 19.54 -28.70
N LYS A 30 -17.25 19.53 -29.62
CA LYS A 30 -17.54 19.58 -31.07
C LYS A 30 -18.34 18.35 -31.51
N GLY A 31 -17.96 17.16 -31.04
CA GLY A 31 -18.70 15.92 -31.32
C GLY A 31 -20.14 15.94 -30.79
N LEU A 32 -20.34 16.45 -29.56
CA LEU A 32 -21.68 16.61 -28.98
C LEU A 32 -22.58 17.56 -29.79
N ARG A 33 -22.00 18.59 -30.41
CA ARG A 33 -22.72 19.57 -31.25
C ARG A 33 -22.94 19.09 -32.69
N SER A 34 -22.44 17.92 -33.07
CA SER A 34 -22.67 17.37 -34.41
C SER A 34 -24.16 17.12 -34.65
N GLY A 35 -24.61 17.31 -35.90
CA GLY A 35 -25.96 16.93 -36.32
C GLY A 35 -26.14 15.41 -36.50
N LYS A 36 -25.06 14.62 -36.45
CA LYS A 36 -25.11 13.15 -36.60
C LYS A 36 -25.13 12.45 -35.25
N VAL A 37 -26.16 11.65 -35.01
CA VAL A 37 -26.34 10.87 -33.77
C VAL A 37 -25.15 9.93 -33.50
N GLY A 38 -24.52 9.37 -34.53
CA GLY A 38 -23.34 8.52 -34.38
C GLY A 38 -22.14 9.25 -33.77
N GLU A 39 -21.82 10.45 -34.27
CA GLU A 39 -20.72 11.28 -33.75
C GLU A 39 -21.01 11.78 -32.32
N GLN A 40 -22.27 12.11 -32.03
CA GLN A 40 -22.70 12.47 -30.67
C GLN A 40 -22.55 11.29 -29.70
N CYS A 41 -22.95 10.08 -30.11
CA CYS A 41 -22.80 8.87 -29.29
C CYS A 41 -21.32 8.56 -29.03
N GLU A 42 -20.49 8.62 -30.07
CA GLU A 42 -19.05 8.41 -29.95
C GLU A 42 -18.41 9.40 -28.98
N ALA A 43 -18.81 10.68 -29.04
CA ALA A 43 -18.34 11.68 -28.10
C ALA A 43 -18.79 11.37 -26.65
N ILE A 44 -20.06 10.98 -26.44
CA ILE A 44 -20.60 10.65 -25.11
C ILE A 44 -19.81 9.50 -24.46
N VAL A 45 -19.58 8.40 -25.18
CA VAL A 45 -18.93 7.21 -24.60
C VAL A 45 -17.44 7.41 -24.28
N ARG A 46 -16.82 8.50 -24.75
CA ARG A 46 -15.42 8.86 -24.43
C ARG A 46 -15.27 9.65 -23.12
N PHE A 47 -16.36 10.22 -22.57
CA PHE A 47 -16.31 10.97 -21.30
C PHE A 47 -15.80 10.18 -20.08
N PRO A 48 -16.15 8.89 -19.88
CA PRO A 48 -15.58 8.11 -18.78
C PRO A 48 -14.05 8.09 -18.81
N LYS A 49 -13.44 7.87 -19.99
CA LYS A 49 -11.97 7.90 -20.16
C LYS A 49 -11.40 9.29 -19.87
N LEU A 50 -12.12 10.37 -20.23
CA LEU A 50 -11.74 11.74 -19.89
C LEU A 50 -11.73 11.96 -18.37
N PHE A 51 -12.75 11.49 -17.65
CA PHE A 51 -12.84 11.65 -16.19
C PHE A 51 -11.76 10.86 -15.45
N GLU A 52 -11.42 9.66 -15.93
CA GLU A 52 -10.33 8.87 -15.36
C GLU A 52 -8.96 9.52 -15.59
N LYS A 53 -8.75 10.10 -16.78
CA LYS A 53 -7.50 10.81 -17.13
C LYS A 53 -7.37 12.14 -16.37
N TYR A 54 -8.46 12.90 -16.28
CA TYR A 54 -8.51 14.25 -15.71
C TYR A 54 -9.62 14.39 -14.65
N PRO A 55 -9.45 13.82 -13.45
CA PRO A 55 -10.46 13.78 -12.39
C PRO A 55 -10.65 15.11 -11.62
N PHE A 56 -10.55 16.25 -12.32
CA PHE A 56 -10.67 17.59 -11.74
C PHE A 56 -12.14 18.06 -11.66
N PRO A 57 -12.59 18.61 -10.52
CA PRO A 57 -13.98 19.04 -10.34
C PRO A 57 -14.49 20.03 -11.39
N ILE A 58 -13.66 21.00 -11.79
CA ILE A 58 -14.04 22.00 -12.81
C ILE A 58 -14.37 21.33 -14.15
N LEU A 59 -13.52 20.39 -14.58
CA LEU A 59 -13.70 19.66 -15.84
C LEU A 59 -14.92 18.73 -15.77
N ILE A 60 -15.06 17.99 -14.67
CA ILE A 60 -16.16 17.06 -14.46
C ILE A 60 -17.49 17.82 -14.44
N ASN A 61 -17.55 18.93 -13.69
CA ASN A 61 -18.74 19.78 -13.61
C ASN A 61 -19.12 20.32 -15.00
N ALA A 62 -18.17 20.90 -15.74
CA ALA A 62 -18.43 21.40 -17.09
C ALA A 62 -18.90 20.30 -18.06
N SER A 63 -18.30 19.10 -17.97
CA SER A 63 -18.66 17.95 -18.81
C SER A 63 -20.04 17.41 -18.51
N LEU A 64 -20.38 17.20 -17.23
CA LEU A 64 -21.69 16.68 -16.84
C LEU A 64 -22.82 17.66 -17.12
N LEU A 65 -22.56 18.97 -17.03
CA LEU A 65 -23.51 19.99 -17.48
C LEU A 65 -23.79 19.90 -18.99
N LYS A 66 -22.76 19.71 -19.82
CA LYS A 66 -22.92 19.48 -21.27
C LYS A 66 -23.67 18.19 -21.57
N LEU A 67 -23.37 17.10 -20.85
CA LEU A 67 -24.11 15.84 -20.98
C LEU A 67 -25.58 15.99 -20.56
N ALA A 68 -25.88 16.81 -19.56
CA ALA A 68 -27.26 17.12 -19.18
C ALA A 68 -28.02 17.92 -20.25
N ASP A 69 -27.33 18.81 -20.99
CA ASP A 69 -27.93 19.51 -22.14
C ASP A 69 -28.27 18.53 -23.28
N VAL A 70 -27.37 17.58 -23.56
CA VAL A 70 -27.60 16.50 -24.54
C VAL A 70 -28.74 15.58 -24.08
N PHE A 71 -28.81 15.27 -22.78
CA PHE A 71 -29.91 14.47 -22.22
C PHE A 71 -31.27 15.15 -22.40
N ARG A 72 -31.32 16.46 -22.17
CA ARG A 72 -32.53 17.27 -22.29
C ARG A 72 -33.06 17.28 -23.72
N MET A 73 -32.20 17.54 -24.71
CA MET A 73 -32.62 17.75 -26.11
C MET A 73 -32.49 16.53 -27.03
N GLY A 74 -31.75 15.50 -26.61
CA GLY A 74 -31.46 14.32 -27.42
C GLY A 74 -32.64 13.35 -27.58
N ASN A 75 -32.42 12.29 -28.37
CA ASN A 75 -33.33 11.15 -28.47
C ASN A 75 -33.08 10.14 -27.32
N ASN A 76 -33.95 9.12 -27.20
CA ASN A 76 -33.82 8.14 -26.12
C ASN A 76 -32.51 7.34 -26.14
N PHE A 77 -31.90 7.16 -27.32
CA PHE A 77 -30.62 6.47 -27.44
C PHE A 77 -29.50 7.30 -26.82
N LEU A 78 -29.40 8.60 -27.13
CA LEU A 78 -28.42 9.50 -26.51
C LEU A 78 -28.63 9.62 -24.99
N ARG A 79 -29.89 9.66 -24.55
CA ARG A 79 -30.24 9.63 -23.11
C ARG A 79 -29.72 8.38 -22.41
N LEU A 80 -29.86 7.22 -23.05
CA LEU A 80 -29.33 5.96 -22.56
C LEU A 80 -27.79 5.98 -22.50
N CYS A 81 -27.12 6.54 -23.51
CA CYS A 81 -25.66 6.70 -23.48
C CYS A 81 -25.20 7.59 -22.31
N VAL A 82 -25.88 8.72 -22.08
CA VAL A 82 -25.59 9.61 -20.93
C VAL A 82 -25.81 8.88 -19.60
N LEU A 83 -26.89 8.10 -19.47
CA LEU A 83 -27.12 7.26 -18.29
C LEU A 83 -25.94 6.29 -18.06
N ARG A 84 -25.46 5.62 -19.10
CA ARG A 84 -24.31 4.70 -18.99
C ARG A 84 -23.04 5.41 -18.54
N VAL A 85 -22.79 6.61 -19.04
CA VAL A 85 -21.66 7.44 -18.58
C VAL A 85 -21.78 7.76 -17.10
N CYS A 86 -22.97 8.16 -16.62
CA CYS A 86 -23.20 8.45 -15.20
C CYS A 86 -22.99 7.20 -14.32
N GLN A 87 -23.50 6.04 -14.75
CA GLN A 87 -23.33 4.77 -14.04
C GLN A 87 -21.85 4.31 -14.01
N GLN A 88 -21.11 4.47 -15.10
CA GLN A 88 -19.69 4.09 -15.17
C GLN A 88 -18.80 5.05 -14.37
N SER A 89 -19.22 6.31 -14.22
CA SER A 89 -18.43 7.39 -13.62
C SER A 89 -18.89 7.75 -12.21
N GLU A 90 -19.53 6.83 -11.48
CA GLU A 90 -20.11 7.08 -10.15
C GLU A 90 -19.12 7.71 -9.16
N LYS A 91 -17.85 7.26 -9.20
CA LYS A 91 -16.72 7.77 -8.39
C LYS A 91 -16.37 9.25 -8.63
N HIS A 92 -16.96 9.88 -9.65
CA HIS A 92 -16.68 11.26 -10.04
C HIS A 92 -17.87 12.20 -9.85
N LEU A 93 -19.08 11.67 -9.60
CA LEU A 93 -20.30 12.47 -9.57
C LEU A 93 -20.35 13.46 -8.40
N ASP A 94 -19.71 13.14 -7.28
CA ASP A 94 -19.59 14.01 -6.10
C ASP A 94 -18.76 15.28 -6.35
N LYS A 95 -18.03 15.34 -7.47
CA LYS A 95 -17.21 16.49 -7.87
C LYS A 95 -17.99 17.55 -8.66
N ILE A 96 -19.30 17.36 -8.86
CA ILE A 96 -20.17 18.36 -9.50
C ILE A 96 -20.42 19.52 -8.54
N SER A 97 -20.09 20.74 -8.95
CA SER A 97 -20.39 21.95 -8.16
C SER A 97 -21.80 22.49 -8.42
N ASN A 98 -22.27 22.47 -9.68
CA ASN A 98 -23.55 23.03 -10.09
C ASN A 98 -24.65 21.95 -10.17
N VAL A 99 -24.90 21.28 -9.06
CA VAL A 99 -25.87 20.16 -8.98
C VAL A 99 -27.29 20.60 -9.35
N ASP A 100 -27.73 21.79 -8.92
CA ASP A 100 -29.07 22.31 -9.23
C ASP A 100 -29.35 22.40 -10.73
N GLU A 101 -28.39 22.93 -11.48
CA GLU A 101 -28.53 23.16 -12.91
C GLU A 101 -28.49 21.84 -13.69
N PHE A 102 -27.65 20.89 -13.28
CA PHE A 102 -27.65 19.52 -13.80
C PHE A 102 -29.02 18.86 -13.60
N VAL A 103 -29.53 18.88 -12.37
CA VAL A 103 -30.82 18.28 -12.02
C VAL A 103 -31.96 18.91 -12.80
N ARG A 104 -32.01 20.25 -12.88
CA ARG A 104 -33.06 20.98 -13.60
C ARG A 104 -33.16 20.55 -15.07
N ARG A 105 -32.02 20.34 -15.74
CA ARG A 105 -31.96 19.91 -17.15
C ARG A 105 -32.48 18.48 -17.33
N VAL A 106 -32.04 17.56 -16.48
CA VAL A 106 -32.48 16.16 -16.50
C VAL A 106 -33.97 16.06 -16.15
N TYR A 107 -34.41 16.77 -15.10
CA TYR A 107 -35.78 16.74 -14.60
C TYR A 107 -36.79 17.20 -15.65
N SER A 108 -36.43 18.13 -16.53
CA SER A 108 -37.35 18.59 -17.58
C SER A 108 -37.87 17.49 -18.52
N VAL A 109 -37.17 16.34 -18.61
CA VAL A 109 -37.55 15.20 -19.46
C VAL A 109 -38.62 14.31 -18.80
N ILE A 110 -38.79 14.37 -17.48
CA ILE A 110 -39.74 13.50 -16.75
C ILE A 110 -41.21 13.79 -17.07
N HIS A 111 -41.50 15.00 -17.57
CA HIS A 111 -42.84 15.42 -17.99
C HIS A 111 -43.17 15.01 -19.44
N SER A 112 -42.31 14.20 -20.08
CA SER A 112 -42.57 13.65 -21.41
C SER A 112 -43.71 12.64 -21.39
N ASN A 113 -44.49 12.58 -22.47
CA ASN A 113 -45.50 11.54 -22.67
C ASN A 113 -44.88 10.17 -23.05
N ASP A 114 -43.58 10.12 -23.33
CA ASP A 114 -42.87 8.90 -23.69
C ASP A 114 -42.43 8.11 -22.44
N PRO A 115 -42.96 6.90 -22.18
CA PRO A 115 -42.59 6.09 -21.02
C PRO A 115 -41.12 5.69 -21.00
N ILE A 116 -40.47 5.53 -22.17
CA ILE A 116 -39.04 5.19 -22.24
C ILE A 116 -38.21 6.39 -21.78
N ALA A 117 -38.56 7.60 -22.23
CA ALA A 117 -37.89 8.82 -21.80
C ALA A 117 -38.01 9.03 -20.27
N ARG A 118 -39.21 8.80 -19.71
CA ARG A 118 -39.45 8.85 -18.25
C ARG A 118 -38.66 7.79 -17.50
N ALA A 119 -38.67 6.54 -17.97
CA ALA A 119 -37.91 5.44 -17.39
C ALA A 119 -36.40 5.72 -17.36
N VAL A 120 -35.81 6.18 -18.48
CA VAL A 120 -34.38 6.53 -18.51
C VAL A 120 -34.07 7.69 -17.56
N THR A 121 -34.98 8.66 -17.43
CA THR A 121 -34.83 9.79 -16.49
C THR A 121 -34.83 9.31 -15.03
N LEU A 122 -35.75 8.41 -14.65
CA LEU A 122 -35.76 7.78 -13.32
C LEU A 122 -34.46 7.01 -13.05
N ARG A 123 -33.93 6.28 -14.04
CA ARG A 123 -32.64 5.60 -13.91
C ARG A 123 -31.47 6.57 -13.75
N ILE A 124 -31.50 7.73 -14.40
CA ILE A 124 -30.48 8.77 -14.14
C ILE A 124 -30.59 9.26 -12.72
N PHE A 125 -31.80 9.59 -12.22
CA PHE A 125 -31.96 10.00 -10.83
C PHE A 125 -31.38 8.96 -9.88
N GLY A 126 -31.66 7.67 -10.11
CA GLY A 126 -31.05 6.59 -9.34
C GLY A 126 -29.52 6.59 -9.41
N ALA A 127 -28.94 6.74 -10.60
CA ALA A 127 -27.47 6.77 -10.78
C ALA A 127 -26.80 7.97 -10.08
N VAL A 128 -27.51 9.08 -9.91
CA VAL A 128 -27.00 10.28 -9.22
C VAL A 128 -27.52 10.40 -7.77
N ALA A 129 -28.19 9.40 -7.22
CA ALA A 129 -28.85 9.50 -5.90
C ALA A 129 -27.91 9.96 -4.78
N ALA A 130 -26.63 9.57 -4.84
CA ALA A 130 -25.61 9.96 -3.86
C ALA A 130 -25.35 11.49 -3.79
N ILE A 131 -25.61 12.24 -4.86
CA ILE A 131 -25.37 13.70 -4.89
C ILE A 131 -26.64 14.53 -4.70
N ILE A 132 -27.81 13.91 -4.83
CA ILE A 132 -29.12 14.58 -4.69
C ILE A 132 -30.06 13.87 -3.70
N PRO A 133 -29.58 13.36 -2.55
CA PRO A 133 -30.36 12.46 -1.71
C PRO A 133 -31.64 13.10 -1.16
N GLU A 134 -31.69 14.42 -0.95
CA GLU A 134 -32.80 15.11 -0.25
C GLU A 134 -33.74 15.91 -1.17
N ARG A 135 -33.73 15.67 -2.49
CA ARG A 135 -34.58 16.40 -3.45
C ARG A 135 -36.03 15.91 -3.42
N GLN A 136 -36.88 16.60 -2.66
CA GLN A 136 -38.31 16.26 -2.49
C GLN A 136 -39.11 16.10 -3.79
N GLN A 137 -38.85 16.92 -4.81
CA GLN A 137 -39.53 16.81 -6.11
C GLN A 137 -39.24 15.47 -6.79
N ILE A 138 -38.00 14.99 -6.70
CA ILE A 138 -37.58 13.70 -7.25
C ILE A 138 -38.14 12.56 -6.39
N HIS A 139 -38.16 12.73 -5.06
CA HIS A 139 -38.80 11.77 -4.16
C HIS A 139 -40.26 11.53 -4.52
N HIS A 140 -41.02 12.63 -4.68
CA HIS A 140 -42.42 12.57 -5.10
C HIS A 140 -42.56 11.89 -6.46
N CYS A 141 -41.72 12.27 -7.44
CA CYS A 141 -41.74 11.68 -8.77
C CYS A 141 -41.52 10.17 -8.76
N ILE A 142 -40.51 9.69 -8.03
CA ILE A 142 -40.23 8.25 -7.92
C ILE A 142 -41.43 7.53 -7.29
N ARG A 143 -42.01 8.12 -6.22
CA ARG A 143 -43.18 7.57 -5.54
C ARG A 143 -44.39 7.48 -6.48
N SER A 144 -44.67 8.50 -7.27
CA SER A 144 -45.79 8.50 -8.22
C SER A 144 -45.57 7.55 -9.39
N SER A 145 -44.33 7.42 -9.89
CA SER A 145 -44.02 6.52 -11.01
C SER A 145 -44.13 5.04 -10.66
N LEU A 146 -44.13 4.66 -9.37
CA LEU A 146 -44.45 3.29 -8.94
C LEU A 146 -45.91 2.90 -9.20
N ASP A 147 -46.82 3.87 -9.31
CA ASP A 147 -48.24 3.66 -9.63
C ASP A 147 -48.53 3.75 -11.14
N SER A 148 -47.48 3.78 -11.98
CA SER A 148 -47.63 3.85 -13.44
C SER A 148 -48.20 2.56 -14.04
N HIS A 149 -48.88 2.71 -15.18
CA HIS A 149 -49.38 1.59 -15.97
C HIS A 149 -48.30 1.01 -16.89
N ASP A 150 -47.21 1.74 -17.13
CA ASP A 150 -46.11 1.34 -18.00
C ASP A 150 -45.07 0.53 -17.22
N SER A 151 -44.91 -0.76 -17.55
CA SER A 151 -44.00 -1.67 -16.85
C SER A 151 -42.55 -1.17 -16.83
N VAL A 152 -42.06 -0.62 -17.95
CA VAL A 152 -40.69 -0.10 -18.08
C VAL A 152 -40.42 1.08 -17.15
N GLU A 153 -41.42 1.92 -16.94
CA GLU A 153 -41.32 3.05 -16.00
C GLU A 153 -41.34 2.56 -14.55
N VAL A 154 -42.23 1.62 -14.22
CA VAL A 154 -42.31 1.02 -12.88
C VAL A 154 -40.98 0.34 -12.51
N GLU A 155 -40.38 -0.44 -13.40
CA GLU A 155 -39.06 -1.05 -13.18
C GLU A 155 -37.97 -0.01 -12.94
N ALA A 156 -37.99 1.09 -13.70
CA ALA A 156 -37.06 2.20 -13.50
C ALA A 156 -37.30 2.95 -12.17
N ALA A 157 -38.56 3.09 -11.75
CA ALA A 157 -38.94 3.68 -10.47
C ALA A 157 -38.47 2.80 -9.30
N ILE A 158 -38.59 1.47 -9.41
CA ILE A 158 -38.07 0.52 -8.43
C ILE A 158 -36.54 0.66 -8.32
N TYR A 159 -35.83 0.70 -9.45
CA TYR A 159 -34.39 0.95 -9.44
C TYR A 159 -34.04 2.28 -8.75
N ALA A 160 -34.72 3.37 -9.09
CA ALA A 160 -34.48 4.66 -8.47
C ALA A 160 -34.79 4.64 -6.96
N ALA A 161 -35.88 3.98 -6.56
CA ALA A 161 -36.25 3.83 -5.15
C ALA A 161 -35.19 3.06 -4.36
N ILE A 162 -34.61 1.99 -4.93
CA ILE A 162 -33.47 1.27 -4.34
C ILE A 162 -32.29 2.23 -4.09
N GLN A 163 -31.89 2.99 -5.11
CA GLN A 163 -30.73 3.88 -5.01
C GLN A 163 -30.94 5.03 -4.01
N PHE A 164 -32.13 5.63 -4.00
CA PHE A 164 -32.45 6.71 -3.05
C PHE A 164 -32.63 6.20 -1.62
N ALA A 165 -33.27 5.05 -1.43
CA ALA A 165 -33.42 4.46 -0.10
C ALA A 165 -32.07 4.12 0.54
N ALA A 166 -31.07 3.75 -0.27
CA ALA A 166 -29.71 3.50 0.21
C ALA A 166 -29.03 4.77 0.77
N GLN A 167 -29.40 5.96 0.31
CA GLN A 167 -28.69 7.21 0.61
C GLN A 167 -29.48 8.15 1.53
N SER A 168 -30.81 8.21 1.39
CA SER A 168 -31.67 9.18 2.07
C SER A 168 -32.59 8.53 3.09
N LYS A 169 -32.43 8.93 4.35
CA LYS A 169 -33.29 8.52 5.46
C LYS A 169 -34.73 8.99 5.27
N SER A 170 -34.93 10.26 4.89
CA SER A 170 -36.26 10.86 4.74
C SER A 170 -37.06 10.13 3.65
N PHE A 171 -36.40 9.83 2.54
CA PHE A 171 -36.97 9.04 1.45
C PHE A 171 -37.28 7.61 1.89
N ALA A 172 -36.34 6.93 2.55
CA ALA A 172 -36.49 5.56 3.02
C ALA A 172 -37.73 5.40 3.91
N VAL A 173 -37.89 6.24 4.94
CA VAL A 173 -39.06 6.23 5.85
C VAL A 173 -40.37 6.41 5.07
N SER A 174 -40.44 7.41 4.17
CA SER A 174 -41.63 7.68 3.37
C SER A 174 -41.96 6.54 2.40
N MET A 175 -40.94 5.97 1.78
CA MET A 175 -41.07 4.88 0.82
C MET A 175 -41.43 3.55 1.50
N CYS A 176 -40.97 3.31 2.73
CA CYS A 176 -41.26 2.10 3.49
C CYS A 176 -42.76 1.82 3.58
N ASN A 177 -43.56 2.83 3.95
CA ASN A 177 -45.02 2.68 4.05
C ASN A 177 -45.64 2.33 2.68
N LYS A 178 -45.26 3.05 1.62
CA LYS A 178 -45.78 2.80 0.26
C LYS A 178 -45.44 1.40 -0.24
N VAL A 179 -44.19 0.98 -0.08
CA VAL A 179 -43.73 -0.34 -0.53
C VAL A 179 -44.42 -1.43 0.28
N SER A 180 -44.61 -1.23 1.60
CA SER A 180 -45.35 -2.15 2.45
C SER A 180 -46.79 -2.34 1.98
N ASP A 181 -47.50 -1.24 1.71
CA ASP A 181 -48.87 -1.26 1.19
C ASP A 181 -48.96 -1.99 -0.16
N MET A 182 -48.02 -1.74 -1.07
CA MET A 182 -47.97 -2.39 -2.38
C MET A 182 -47.67 -3.89 -2.28
N ILE A 183 -46.81 -4.32 -1.35
CA ILE A 183 -46.49 -5.74 -1.16
C ILE A 183 -47.69 -6.49 -0.54
N GLN A 184 -48.37 -5.89 0.42
CA GLN A 184 -49.56 -6.48 1.06
C GLN A 184 -50.80 -6.44 0.14
N GLY A 185 -50.89 -5.44 -0.74
CA GLY A 185 -51.99 -5.27 -1.69
C GLY A 185 -52.17 -6.46 -2.63
N GLN A 186 -53.43 -6.85 -2.85
CA GLN A 186 -53.78 -7.96 -3.75
C GLN A 186 -53.68 -7.58 -5.24
N SER A 187 -53.77 -6.29 -5.55
CA SER A 187 -53.68 -5.76 -6.92
C SER A 187 -52.28 -5.82 -7.52
N THR A 188 -51.24 -5.93 -6.69
CA THR A 188 -49.85 -5.95 -7.14
C THR A 188 -49.46 -7.34 -7.63
N PRO A 189 -49.03 -7.51 -8.89
CA PRO A 189 -48.59 -8.80 -9.43
C PRO A 189 -47.42 -9.40 -8.64
N ALA A 190 -47.34 -10.73 -8.58
CA ALA A 190 -46.30 -11.44 -7.83
C ALA A 190 -44.86 -11.05 -8.24
N ASN A 191 -44.60 -10.89 -9.55
CA ASN A 191 -43.29 -10.46 -10.06
C ASN A 191 -42.90 -9.07 -9.53
N MET A 192 -43.85 -8.15 -9.48
CA MET A 192 -43.61 -6.80 -8.96
C MET A 192 -43.33 -6.83 -7.45
N LYS A 193 -44.05 -7.67 -6.68
CA LYS A 193 -43.75 -7.86 -5.24
C LYS A 193 -42.32 -8.34 -5.00
N LEU A 194 -41.84 -9.29 -5.80
CA LEU A 194 -40.46 -9.77 -5.73
C LEU A 194 -39.42 -8.67 -6.00
N GLN A 195 -39.72 -7.72 -6.89
CA GLN A 195 -38.84 -6.57 -7.17
C GLN A 195 -38.91 -5.48 -6.09
N LEU A 196 -40.05 -5.35 -5.39
CA LEU A 196 -40.26 -4.37 -4.33
C LEU A 196 -39.61 -4.75 -2.99
N ILE A 197 -39.64 -6.04 -2.61
CA ILE A 197 -39.08 -6.52 -1.34
C ILE A 197 -37.61 -6.08 -1.13
N PRO A 198 -36.71 -6.18 -2.11
CA PRO A 198 -35.31 -5.72 -1.96
C PRO A 198 -35.15 -4.25 -1.58
N ILE A 199 -36.11 -3.37 -1.84
CA ILE A 199 -36.05 -1.96 -1.41
C ILE A 199 -35.95 -1.88 0.12
N LEU A 200 -36.61 -2.81 0.83
CA LEU A 200 -36.69 -2.82 2.28
C LEU A 200 -35.33 -3.06 2.96
N GLN A 201 -34.33 -3.59 2.26
CA GLN A 201 -32.99 -3.80 2.84
C GLN A 201 -32.29 -2.48 3.21
N TYR A 202 -32.75 -1.36 2.64
CA TYR A 202 -32.20 -0.03 2.86
C TYR A 202 -32.90 0.74 3.99
N MET A 203 -33.84 0.12 4.70
CA MET A 203 -34.53 0.73 5.85
C MET A 203 -33.70 0.60 7.14
N HIS A 204 -32.39 0.90 7.07
CA HIS A 204 -31.43 0.78 8.18
C HIS A 204 -31.09 2.13 8.84
N HIS A 205 -31.72 3.22 8.42
CA HIS A 205 -31.39 4.59 8.86
C HIS A 205 -31.94 4.96 10.25
N ASP A 206 -32.87 4.17 10.78
CA ASP A 206 -33.35 4.26 12.16
C ASP A 206 -33.89 2.91 12.65
N THR A 207 -33.93 2.75 13.96
CA THR A 207 -34.35 1.51 14.61
C THR A 207 -35.83 1.19 14.42
N ASN A 208 -36.69 2.22 14.30
CA ASN A 208 -38.14 2.03 14.21
C ASN A 208 -38.53 1.49 12.84
N THR A 209 -37.98 2.07 11.77
CA THR A 209 -38.20 1.57 10.39
C THR A 209 -37.59 0.19 10.19
N ALA A 210 -36.39 -0.07 10.71
CA ALA A 210 -35.78 -1.39 10.65
C ALA A 210 -36.65 -2.45 11.37
N ALA A 211 -37.16 -2.14 12.57
CA ALA A 211 -38.04 -3.03 13.33
C ALA A 211 -39.38 -3.27 12.61
N MET A 212 -39.97 -2.23 12.02
CA MET A 212 -41.21 -2.34 11.22
C MET A 212 -40.99 -3.26 10.01
N VAL A 213 -39.92 -3.04 9.25
CA VAL A 213 -39.57 -3.89 8.10
C VAL A 213 -39.32 -5.32 8.52
N ARG A 214 -38.66 -5.53 9.67
CA ARG A 214 -38.44 -6.86 10.22
C ARG A 214 -39.77 -7.56 10.49
N SER A 215 -40.70 -6.92 11.20
CA SER A 215 -42.04 -7.47 11.47
C SER A 215 -42.74 -7.85 10.17
N LEU A 216 -42.82 -6.90 9.22
CA LEU A 216 -43.44 -7.11 7.92
C LEU A 216 -42.82 -8.31 7.20
N CYS A 217 -41.50 -8.36 7.04
CA CYS A 217 -40.85 -9.45 6.33
C CYS A 217 -41.02 -10.79 7.04
N THR A 218 -41.03 -10.82 8.37
CA THR A 218 -41.31 -12.05 9.13
C THR A 218 -42.76 -12.53 8.98
N GLU A 219 -43.71 -11.63 8.81
CA GLU A 219 -45.12 -11.94 8.51
C GLU A 219 -45.32 -12.39 7.05
N LEU A 220 -44.54 -11.86 6.11
CA LEU A 220 -44.59 -12.25 4.70
C LEU A 220 -44.11 -13.67 4.45
N LEU A 221 -43.15 -14.16 5.25
CA LEU A 221 -42.57 -15.50 5.11
C LEU A 221 -43.61 -16.65 5.17
N PRO A 222 -44.52 -16.73 6.17
CA PRO A 222 -45.60 -17.71 6.15
C PRO A 222 -46.69 -17.38 5.12
N GLY A 223 -46.94 -16.10 4.82
CA GLY A 223 -47.98 -15.67 3.88
C GLY A 223 -47.66 -15.96 2.40
N TYR A 224 -46.38 -15.99 2.03
CA TYR A 224 -45.90 -16.26 0.67
C TYR A 224 -44.90 -17.42 0.67
N PRO A 225 -45.38 -18.67 0.78
CA PRO A 225 -44.51 -19.84 0.97
C PRO A 225 -43.73 -20.24 -0.29
N ALA A 226 -43.96 -19.60 -1.44
CA ALA A 226 -43.25 -19.89 -2.69
C ALA A 226 -41.73 -19.68 -2.55
N GLN A 227 -40.93 -20.54 -3.19
CA GLN A 227 -39.47 -20.57 -3.02
C GLN A 227 -38.82 -19.20 -3.28
N GLU A 228 -39.15 -18.55 -4.41
CA GLU A 228 -38.60 -17.25 -4.77
C GLU A 228 -38.89 -16.16 -3.73
N PHE A 229 -40.11 -16.13 -3.19
CA PHE A 229 -40.50 -15.17 -2.15
C PHE A 229 -39.72 -15.36 -0.87
N VAL A 230 -39.55 -16.61 -0.42
CA VAL A 230 -38.75 -16.91 0.77
C VAL A 230 -37.29 -16.51 0.56
N LEU A 231 -36.69 -16.83 -0.60
CA LEU A 231 -35.30 -16.49 -0.90
C LEU A 231 -35.05 -14.97 -0.90
N VAL A 232 -35.90 -14.21 -1.59
CA VAL A 232 -35.78 -12.75 -1.68
C VAL A 232 -36.00 -12.08 -0.32
N THR A 233 -36.99 -12.55 0.45
CA THR A 233 -37.30 -12.01 1.78
C THR A 233 -36.18 -12.29 2.78
N LEU A 234 -35.65 -13.53 2.81
CA LEU A 234 -34.51 -13.88 3.67
C LEU A 234 -33.25 -13.10 3.28
N ASN A 235 -33.00 -12.88 1.99
CA ASN A 235 -31.87 -12.06 1.54
C ASN A 235 -32.01 -10.62 2.03
N THR A 236 -33.19 -10.03 1.87
CA THR A 236 -33.50 -8.65 2.30
C THR A 236 -33.32 -8.48 3.81
N LEU A 237 -33.90 -9.39 4.62
CA LEU A 237 -33.72 -9.40 6.07
C LEU A 237 -32.25 -9.57 6.48
N THR A 238 -31.50 -10.41 5.78
CA THR A 238 -30.08 -10.64 6.05
C THR A 238 -29.24 -9.40 5.74
N LYS A 239 -29.48 -8.73 4.61
CA LYS A 239 -28.79 -7.48 4.26
C LYS A 239 -29.11 -6.36 5.25
N LEU A 240 -30.37 -6.26 5.68
CA LEU A 240 -30.78 -5.29 6.70
C LEU A 240 -30.08 -5.56 8.05
N ALA A 241 -30.07 -6.81 8.51
CA ALA A 241 -29.41 -7.21 9.74
C ALA A 241 -27.88 -7.02 9.69
N ALA A 242 -27.24 -7.35 8.56
CA ALA A 242 -25.81 -7.16 8.37
C ALA A 242 -25.40 -5.67 8.38
N THR A 243 -26.29 -4.77 7.97
CA THR A 243 -26.03 -3.33 7.93
C THR A 243 -26.30 -2.67 9.28
N THR A 244 -27.39 -3.05 9.95
CA THR A 244 -27.79 -2.47 11.26
C THR A 244 -27.02 -3.07 12.43
N LEU A 245 -26.49 -4.29 12.30
CA LEU A 245 -25.82 -5.09 13.34
C LEU A 245 -26.69 -5.45 14.57
N VAL A 246 -27.82 -4.79 14.79
CA VAL A 246 -28.72 -5.00 15.95
C VAL A 246 -29.43 -6.34 15.89
N ASP A 247 -30.03 -6.67 14.73
CA ASP A 247 -30.89 -7.85 14.58
C ASP A 247 -30.15 -9.13 14.17
N ILE A 248 -28.81 -9.11 14.20
CA ILE A 248 -27.99 -10.29 13.85
C ILE A 248 -28.40 -11.53 14.69
N PRO A 249 -28.55 -11.46 16.02
CA PRO A 249 -28.93 -12.63 16.80
C PRO A 249 -30.26 -13.24 16.36
N SER A 250 -31.28 -12.39 16.20
CA SER A 250 -32.62 -12.78 15.77
C SER A 250 -32.64 -13.33 14.34
N GLN A 251 -31.80 -12.78 13.45
CA GLN A 251 -31.66 -13.25 12.08
C GLN A 251 -30.93 -14.59 11.98
N VAL A 252 -29.87 -14.80 12.77
CA VAL A 252 -29.16 -16.08 12.85
C VAL A 252 -30.12 -17.19 13.29
N ASN A 253 -30.91 -16.95 14.34
CA ASN A 253 -31.93 -17.90 14.81
C ASN A 253 -32.97 -18.23 13.72
N LEU A 254 -33.44 -17.23 12.98
CA LEU A 254 -34.38 -17.42 11.88
C LEU A 254 -33.77 -18.29 10.76
N LEU A 255 -32.53 -18.01 10.36
CA LEU A 255 -31.83 -18.76 9.31
C LEU A 255 -31.56 -20.21 9.73
N ILE A 256 -31.18 -20.44 11.00
CA ILE A 256 -31.01 -21.78 11.57
C ILE A 256 -32.35 -22.53 11.60
N ASN A 257 -33.46 -21.85 11.91
CA ASN A 257 -34.80 -22.46 11.87
C ASN A 257 -35.16 -22.93 10.44
N TYR A 258 -34.92 -22.10 9.42
CA TYR A 258 -35.11 -22.52 8.02
C TYR A 258 -34.16 -23.63 7.59
N LEU A 259 -32.91 -23.61 8.08
CA LEU A 259 -31.95 -24.67 7.83
C LEU A 259 -32.44 -26.02 8.38
N LYS A 260 -32.97 -26.06 9.61
CA LYS A 260 -33.46 -27.28 10.25
C LYS A 260 -34.78 -27.77 9.64
N ASN A 261 -35.75 -26.87 9.49
CA ASN A 261 -37.16 -27.25 9.28
C ASN A 261 -37.65 -27.20 7.82
N ASP A 262 -37.05 -26.38 6.94
CA ASP A 262 -37.51 -26.30 5.54
C ASP A 262 -37.05 -27.54 4.75
N ALA A 263 -37.90 -28.14 3.93
CA ALA A 263 -37.53 -29.33 3.14
C ALA A 263 -36.68 -28.98 1.89
N ARG A 264 -36.80 -27.75 1.37
CA ARG A 264 -36.27 -27.34 0.07
C ARG A 264 -34.77 -27.05 0.15
N TRP A 265 -34.03 -27.59 -0.81
CA TRP A 265 -32.58 -27.47 -0.85
C TRP A 265 -32.10 -26.02 -1.03
N GLU A 266 -32.68 -25.27 -1.98
CA GLU A 266 -32.23 -23.91 -2.28
C GLU A 266 -32.32 -22.97 -1.08
N ILE A 267 -33.36 -23.13 -0.25
CA ILE A 267 -33.53 -22.33 0.97
C ILE A 267 -32.49 -22.70 2.02
N LYS A 268 -32.24 -24.00 2.25
CA LYS A 268 -31.17 -24.44 3.16
C LYS A 268 -29.80 -23.92 2.73
N LEU A 269 -29.49 -24.02 1.43
CA LEU A 269 -28.24 -23.54 0.86
C LEU A 269 -28.11 -22.02 1.05
N LYS A 270 -29.16 -21.28 0.73
CA LYS A 270 -29.18 -19.82 0.84
C LYS A 270 -29.12 -19.37 2.31
N ALA A 271 -29.73 -20.11 3.23
CA ALA A 271 -29.61 -19.87 4.67
C ALA A 271 -28.15 -19.99 5.15
N LEU A 272 -27.41 -21.02 4.72
CA LEU A 272 -25.98 -21.16 5.02
C LEU A 272 -25.13 -20.04 4.38
N GLN A 273 -25.45 -19.63 3.15
CA GLN A 273 -24.79 -18.48 2.52
C GLN A 273 -25.04 -17.17 3.30
N HIS A 274 -26.27 -16.95 3.78
CA HIS A 274 -26.61 -15.79 4.60
C HIS A 274 -25.94 -15.84 5.98
N LEU A 275 -25.86 -17.01 6.61
CA LEU A 275 -25.08 -17.20 7.84
C LEU A 275 -23.59 -16.85 7.61
N TYR A 276 -23.01 -17.29 6.50
CA TYR A 276 -21.64 -16.91 6.11
C TYR A 276 -21.50 -15.39 5.93
N GLU A 277 -22.48 -14.72 5.32
CA GLU A 277 -22.48 -13.26 5.17
C GLU A 277 -22.56 -12.53 6.51
N LEU A 278 -23.36 -13.02 7.47
CA LEU A 278 -23.48 -12.44 8.81
C LEU A 278 -22.28 -12.73 9.71
N ALA A 279 -21.59 -13.85 9.51
CA ALA A 279 -20.39 -14.21 10.27
C ALA A 279 -19.25 -13.19 10.05
N LYS A 280 -19.10 -12.67 8.82
CA LYS A 280 -18.01 -11.73 8.47
C LYS A 280 -17.96 -10.45 9.32
N PRO A 281 -19.05 -9.64 9.42
CA PRO A 281 -19.06 -8.45 10.26
C PRO A 281 -19.42 -8.75 11.72
N GLY A 282 -20.09 -9.88 12.00
CA GLY A 282 -20.86 -10.06 13.23
C GLY A 282 -20.62 -11.37 13.98
N ALA A 283 -19.53 -12.11 13.74
CA ALA A 283 -19.27 -13.38 14.44
C ALA A 283 -19.42 -13.27 15.97
N HIS A 284 -18.95 -12.18 16.57
CA HIS A 284 -19.03 -11.93 18.01
C HIS A 284 -20.45 -11.64 18.54
N LEU A 285 -21.41 -11.39 17.65
CA LEU A 285 -22.82 -11.08 17.95
C LEU A 285 -23.73 -12.31 17.85
N TRP A 286 -23.18 -13.49 17.56
CA TRP A 286 -23.98 -14.70 17.42
C TRP A 286 -24.56 -15.15 18.77
N PRO A 287 -25.82 -15.62 18.80
CA PRO A 287 -26.42 -16.12 20.03
C PRO A 287 -25.69 -17.38 20.52
N PRO A 288 -25.55 -17.58 21.85
CA PRO A 288 -24.98 -18.80 22.40
C PRO A 288 -25.80 -20.02 21.97
N GLY A 289 -25.14 -21.14 21.64
CA GLY A 289 -25.81 -22.35 21.13
C GLY A 289 -26.04 -22.36 19.62
N SER A 290 -25.83 -21.25 18.90
CA SER A 290 -26.09 -21.17 17.46
C SER A 290 -25.12 -22.01 16.64
N VAL A 291 -23.86 -22.06 17.07
CA VAL A 291 -22.81 -22.84 16.40
C VAL A 291 -23.07 -24.33 16.60
N GLU A 292 -23.40 -24.74 17.83
CA GLU A 292 -23.81 -26.09 18.20
C GLU A 292 -25.02 -26.53 17.38
N ASN A 293 -26.01 -25.66 17.21
CA ASN A 293 -27.19 -25.94 16.41
C ASN A 293 -26.88 -26.25 14.93
N ILE A 294 -25.89 -25.58 14.34
CA ILE A 294 -25.41 -25.86 12.98
C ILE A 294 -24.66 -27.18 12.96
N ILE A 295 -23.76 -27.40 13.91
CA ILE A 295 -22.95 -28.63 14.01
C ILE A 295 -23.85 -29.86 14.19
N GLU A 296 -24.79 -29.82 15.13
CA GLU A 296 -25.75 -30.90 15.37
C GLU A 296 -26.61 -31.19 14.14
N TYR A 297 -27.03 -30.16 13.42
CA TYR A 297 -27.79 -30.36 12.19
C TYR A 297 -26.96 -31.06 11.12
N VAL A 298 -25.69 -30.68 10.98
CA VAL A 298 -24.75 -31.27 10.01
C VAL A 298 -24.43 -32.71 10.37
N LEU A 299 -24.13 -33.00 11.64
CA LEU A 299 -23.84 -34.36 12.15
C LEU A 299 -25.02 -35.32 11.91
N ASN A 300 -26.25 -34.84 12.10
CA ASN A 300 -27.47 -35.64 11.93
C ASN A 300 -27.98 -35.69 10.48
N SER A 301 -27.37 -34.94 9.55
CA SER A 301 -27.87 -34.82 8.18
C SER A 301 -27.23 -35.86 7.24
N ASN A 302 -28.07 -36.70 6.63
CA ASN A 302 -27.64 -37.66 5.60
C ASN A 302 -27.20 -36.99 4.27
N LYS A 303 -27.44 -35.68 4.10
CA LYS A 303 -27.12 -34.95 2.86
C LYS A 303 -25.71 -34.37 2.91
N LYS A 304 -24.72 -35.08 2.35
CA LYS A 304 -23.32 -34.61 2.21
C LYS A 304 -23.18 -33.23 1.56
N LYS A 305 -24.13 -32.82 0.70
CA LYS A 305 -24.15 -31.51 0.06
C LYS A 305 -24.25 -30.33 1.04
N ILE A 306 -24.78 -30.53 2.26
CA ILE A 306 -24.91 -29.48 3.30
C ILE A 306 -23.59 -29.21 4.02
N LEU A 307 -22.75 -30.23 4.14
CA LEU A 307 -21.52 -30.18 4.94
C LEU A 307 -20.56 -29.08 4.46
N ARG A 308 -20.29 -29.00 3.16
CA ARG A 308 -19.35 -28.01 2.59
C ARG A 308 -19.78 -26.55 2.84
N PRO A 309 -21.03 -26.13 2.53
CA PRO A 309 -21.48 -24.79 2.90
C PRO A 309 -21.45 -24.52 4.40
N ALA A 310 -21.77 -25.51 5.25
CA ALA A 310 -21.72 -25.35 6.70
C ALA A 310 -20.28 -25.18 7.22
N LEU A 311 -19.33 -25.99 6.76
CA LEU A 311 -17.91 -25.82 7.08
C LEU A 311 -17.39 -24.45 6.67
N ARG A 312 -17.88 -23.89 5.55
CA ARG A 312 -17.51 -22.53 5.12
C ARG A 312 -17.99 -21.45 6.10
N VAL A 313 -19.15 -21.63 6.73
CA VAL A 313 -19.64 -20.73 7.80
C VAL A 313 -18.74 -20.85 9.02
N LEU A 314 -18.50 -22.09 9.48
CA LEU A 314 -17.67 -22.39 10.65
C LEU A 314 -16.23 -21.86 10.48
N GLN A 315 -15.67 -21.99 9.28
CA GLN A 315 -14.36 -21.46 8.93
C GLN A 315 -14.24 -19.95 9.19
N VAL A 316 -15.24 -19.15 8.82
CA VAL A 316 -15.22 -17.69 9.06
C VAL A 316 -15.41 -17.37 10.54
N LEU A 317 -16.24 -18.15 11.23
CA LEU A 317 -16.46 -17.93 12.67
C LEU A 317 -15.17 -18.13 13.46
N VAL A 318 -14.37 -19.14 13.10
CA VAL A 318 -13.08 -19.45 13.73
C VAL A 318 -11.99 -18.41 13.41
N GLU A 319 -12.21 -17.47 12.48
CA GLU A 319 -11.34 -16.29 12.35
C GLU A 319 -11.45 -15.36 13.57
N SER A 320 -12.51 -15.49 14.39
CA SER A 320 -12.67 -14.77 15.65
C SER A 320 -11.95 -15.50 16.80
N PRO A 321 -11.05 -14.83 17.54
CA PRO A 321 -10.36 -15.41 18.71
C PRO A 321 -11.30 -16.04 19.75
N ARG A 322 -12.49 -15.46 19.93
CA ARG A 322 -13.50 -15.96 20.87
C ARG A 322 -13.99 -17.36 20.49
N MET A 323 -14.28 -17.58 19.19
CA MET A 323 -14.76 -18.88 18.71
C MET A 323 -13.68 -19.95 18.83
N CYS A 324 -12.42 -19.61 18.56
CA CYS A 324 -11.30 -20.52 18.82
C CYS A 324 -11.21 -20.90 20.29
N HIS A 325 -11.36 -19.94 21.19
CA HIS A 325 -11.29 -20.17 22.63
C HIS A 325 -12.42 -21.07 23.14
N GLU A 326 -13.66 -20.86 22.67
CA GLU A 326 -14.84 -21.65 23.07
C GLU A 326 -14.75 -23.11 22.57
N HIS A 327 -14.12 -23.35 21.41
CA HIS A 327 -13.99 -24.68 20.81
C HIS A 327 -12.59 -25.30 20.89
N ARG A 328 -11.74 -24.84 21.84
CA ARG A 328 -10.37 -25.36 22.01
C ARG A 328 -10.33 -26.81 22.49
N ASP A 329 -11.26 -27.19 23.37
CA ASP A 329 -11.24 -28.48 24.06
C ASP A 329 -11.50 -29.62 23.05
N PRO A 330 -10.75 -30.74 23.09
CA PRO A 330 -10.92 -31.86 22.17
C PRO A 330 -12.33 -32.44 22.14
N THR A 331 -13.05 -32.36 23.26
CA THR A 331 -14.44 -32.83 23.41
C THR A 331 -15.46 -31.88 22.78
N SER A 332 -15.02 -30.76 22.20
CA SER A 332 -15.91 -29.84 21.53
C SER A 332 -16.50 -30.47 20.27
N LYS A 333 -17.83 -30.35 20.10
CA LYS A 333 -18.56 -30.88 18.92
C LYS A 333 -17.98 -30.37 17.59
N LEU A 334 -17.40 -29.17 17.57
CA LEU A 334 -16.75 -28.61 16.38
C LEU A 334 -15.48 -29.39 16.03
N ARG A 335 -14.65 -29.68 17.02
CA ARG A 335 -13.44 -30.49 16.83
C ARG A 335 -13.80 -31.90 16.42
N GLU A 336 -14.78 -32.52 17.10
CA GLU A 336 -15.30 -33.84 16.73
C GLU A 336 -15.80 -33.89 15.27
N LEU A 337 -16.61 -32.91 14.85
CA LEU A 337 -17.08 -32.81 13.47
C LEU A 337 -15.91 -32.72 12.47
N CYS A 338 -14.91 -31.89 12.76
CA CYS A 338 -13.77 -31.70 11.87
C CYS A 338 -12.83 -32.92 11.85
N SER A 339 -12.57 -33.56 13.00
CA SER A 339 -11.81 -34.81 13.12
C SER A 339 -12.48 -35.95 12.34
N ASN A 340 -13.81 -36.05 12.38
CA ASN A 340 -14.55 -37.05 11.59
C ASN A 340 -14.47 -36.83 10.07
N HIS A 341 -14.10 -35.62 9.63
CA HIS A 341 -14.11 -35.22 8.22
C HIS A 341 -12.75 -34.82 7.65
N CYS A 342 -11.67 -34.80 8.46
CA CYS A 342 -10.32 -34.49 8.00
C CYS A 342 -9.77 -35.55 7.03
N TYR A 343 -10.27 -36.79 7.10
CA TYR A 343 -9.97 -37.88 6.15
C TYR A 343 -11.11 -38.15 5.15
N SER A 344 -11.98 -37.17 4.90
CA SER A 344 -13.10 -37.32 3.95
C SER A 344 -12.60 -37.66 2.53
N PRO A 345 -13.30 -38.53 1.78
CA PRO A 345 -12.95 -38.84 0.39
C PRO A 345 -13.14 -37.65 -0.55
N GLU A 346 -13.86 -36.60 -0.12
CA GLU A 346 -13.95 -35.35 -0.87
C GLU A 346 -12.88 -34.36 -0.38
N PRO A 347 -11.86 -34.03 -1.19
CA PRO A 347 -10.73 -33.20 -0.73
C PRO A 347 -11.14 -31.78 -0.31
N SER A 348 -12.27 -31.29 -0.82
CA SER A 348 -12.81 -29.98 -0.45
C SER A 348 -13.25 -29.93 1.02
N ILE A 349 -13.89 -31.01 1.50
CA ILE A 349 -14.39 -31.16 2.86
C ILE A 349 -13.22 -31.41 3.82
N ALA A 350 -12.29 -32.28 3.43
CA ALA A 350 -11.08 -32.56 4.20
C ALA A 350 -10.25 -31.28 4.41
N ALA A 351 -9.97 -30.53 3.34
CA ALA A 351 -9.21 -29.28 3.42
C ALA A 351 -9.87 -28.23 4.31
N GLN A 352 -11.20 -28.06 4.23
CA GLN A 352 -11.92 -27.12 5.10
C GLN A 352 -11.89 -27.54 6.57
N SER A 353 -12.06 -28.84 6.85
CA SER A 353 -12.04 -29.37 8.22
C SER A 353 -10.65 -29.18 8.85
N ILE A 354 -9.60 -29.51 8.10
CA ILE A 354 -8.21 -29.30 8.53
C ILE A 354 -7.90 -27.81 8.72
N GLN A 355 -8.41 -26.94 7.84
CA GLN A 355 -8.21 -25.50 7.96
C GLN A 355 -8.83 -24.94 9.26
N ILE A 356 -10.03 -25.40 9.63
CA ILE A 356 -10.66 -25.03 10.90
C ILE A 356 -9.82 -25.49 12.09
N LEU A 357 -9.42 -26.77 12.12
CA LEU A 357 -8.59 -27.32 13.20
C LEU A 357 -7.25 -26.59 13.32
N THR A 358 -6.63 -26.27 12.17
CA THR A 358 -5.36 -25.52 12.12
C THR A 358 -5.51 -24.12 12.72
N GLU A 359 -6.60 -23.42 12.45
CA GLU A 359 -6.81 -22.06 12.97
C GLU A 359 -7.01 -22.06 14.49
N ILE A 360 -7.78 -23.02 15.02
CA ILE A 360 -7.94 -23.21 16.48
C ILE A 360 -6.57 -23.51 17.13
N LEU A 361 -5.79 -24.41 16.53
CA LEU A 361 -4.48 -24.79 17.05
C LEU A 361 -3.49 -23.62 17.02
N CYS A 362 -3.45 -22.87 15.92
CA CYS A 362 -2.64 -21.66 15.78
C CYS A 362 -3.02 -20.58 16.81
N TYR A 363 -4.30 -20.42 17.11
CA TYR A 363 -4.76 -19.53 18.18
C TYR A 363 -4.22 -19.97 19.54
N CYS A 364 -4.34 -21.25 19.90
CA CYS A 364 -3.81 -21.77 21.15
C CYS A 364 -2.30 -21.55 21.28
N TYR A 365 -1.53 -21.71 20.19
CA TYR A 365 -0.09 -21.39 20.21
C TYR A 365 0.21 -19.91 20.44
N LYS A 366 -0.53 -19.00 19.80
CA LYS A 366 -0.34 -17.55 19.97
C LYS A 366 -0.64 -17.09 21.40
N GLU A 367 -1.65 -17.68 22.03
CA GLU A 367 -2.06 -17.37 23.40
C GLU A 367 -1.33 -18.19 24.48
N ASN A 368 -0.36 -19.05 24.09
CA ASN A 368 0.37 -19.95 24.98
C ASN A 368 -0.55 -20.88 25.83
N LEU A 369 -1.59 -21.43 25.21
CA LEU A 369 -2.51 -22.39 25.83
C LEU A 369 -2.09 -23.84 25.54
N ASP A 370 -2.60 -24.78 26.34
CA ASP A 370 -2.39 -26.21 26.13
C ASP A 370 -3.00 -26.67 24.80
N THR A 371 -2.27 -27.50 24.07
CA THR A 371 -2.64 -27.96 22.73
C THR A 371 -2.80 -29.47 22.67
N ASP A 372 -4.03 -29.94 22.82
CA ASP A 372 -4.41 -31.34 22.64
C ASP A 372 -4.84 -31.63 21.20
N GLY A 373 -4.54 -32.83 20.67
CA GLY A 373 -4.94 -33.29 19.33
C GLY A 373 -4.12 -32.69 18.17
N MET A 374 -2.91 -32.21 18.46
CA MET A 374 -1.93 -31.72 17.49
C MET A 374 -1.56 -32.79 16.46
N ASP A 375 -1.19 -33.99 16.92
CA ASP A 375 -0.67 -35.06 16.07
C ASP A 375 -1.68 -35.49 15.02
N GLU A 376 -2.97 -35.47 15.37
CA GLU A 376 -4.07 -35.76 14.44
C GLU A 376 -4.14 -34.73 13.30
N VAL A 377 -4.00 -33.43 13.61
CA VAL A 377 -4.05 -32.37 12.60
C VAL A 377 -2.85 -32.44 11.67
N VAL A 378 -1.66 -32.68 12.22
CA VAL A 378 -0.43 -32.85 11.43
C VAL A 378 -0.53 -34.08 10.54
N ALA A 379 -0.93 -35.24 11.08
CA ALA A 379 -1.11 -36.46 10.29
C ALA A 379 -2.19 -36.31 9.19
N ALA A 380 -3.29 -35.61 9.48
CA ALA A 380 -4.32 -35.32 8.49
C ALA A 380 -3.81 -34.39 7.37
N LEU A 381 -3.03 -33.37 7.73
CA LEU A 381 -2.35 -32.49 6.76
C LEU A 381 -1.40 -33.30 5.86
N GLU A 382 -0.51 -34.10 6.44
CA GLU A 382 0.44 -34.94 5.72
C GLU A 382 -0.29 -35.86 4.73
N THR A 383 -1.29 -36.59 5.23
CA THR A 383 -2.09 -37.52 4.42
C THR A 383 -2.76 -36.82 3.25
N LEU A 384 -3.37 -35.64 3.48
CA LEU A 384 -4.07 -34.91 2.43
C LEU A 384 -3.10 -34.29 1.42
N ILE A 385 -1.92 -33.80 1.84
CA ILE A 385 -0.88 -33.32 0.92
C ILE A 385 -0.41 -34.46 0.01
N LEU A 386 -0.11 -35.64 0.58
CA LEU A 386 0.30 -36.81 -0.20
C LEU A 386 -0.80 -37.22 -1.18
N LEU A 387 -2.06 -37.26 -0.74
CA LEU A 387 -3.20 -37.61 -1.60
C LEU A 387 -3.37 -36.62 -2.75
N LEU A 388 -3.33 -35.32 -2.47
CA LEU A 388 -3.53 -34.25 -3.47
C LEU A 388 -2.39 -34.15 -4.48
N THR A 389 -1.19 -34.60 -4.11
CA THR A 389 -0.02 -34.63 -5.00
C THR A 389 0.12 -35.96 -5.73
N PHE A 390 -0.61 -37.01 -5.34
CA PHE A 390 -0.60 -38.31 -6.03
C PHE A 390 -1.75 -38.45 -7.04
N ILE A 391 -2.91 -37.85 -6.78
CA ILE A 391 -4.08 -37.96 -7.65
C ILE A 391 -3.89 -37.15 -8.95
N GLU A 392 -4.17 -37.77 -10.11
CA GLU A 392 -4.11 -37.11 -11.43
C GLU A 392 -5.14 -35.97 -11.61
N LYS A 393 -6.27 -36.01 -10.86
CA LYS A 393 -7.28 -34.95 -10.88
C LYS A 393 -6.75 -33.66 -10.27
N LYS A 394 -6.83 -32.57 -11.01
CA LYS A 394 -6.34 -31.25 -10.61
C LYS A 394 -7.18 -30.66 -9.46
N HIS A 395 -6.63 -30.69 -8.25
CA HIS A 395 -7.20 -30.10 -7.03
C HIS A 395 -6.35 -28.94 -6.47
N HIS A 396 -5.88 -28.06 -7.37
CA HIS A 396 -4.94 -26.99 -7.05
C HIS A 396 -5.40 -26.08 -5.89
N THR A 397 -6.68 -25.69 -5.86
CA THR A 397 -7.22 -24.84 -4.79
C THR A 397 -7.18 -25.53 -3.42
N GLN A 398 -7.45 -26.84 -3.35
CA GLN A 398 -7.37 -27.58 -2.10
C GLN A 398 -5.92 -27.72 -1.65
N LEU A 399 -5.00 -28.02 -2.58
CA LEU A 399 -3.58 -28.12 -2.27
C LEU A 399 -3.05 -26.79 -1.71
N GLU A 400 -3.39 -25.66 -2.33
CA GLU A 400 -3.04 -24.34 -1.80
C GLU A 400 -3.55 -24.09 -0.37
N ILE A 401 -4.79 -24.48 -0.07
CA ILE A 401 -5.37 -24.29 1.26
C ILE A 401 -4.58 -25.08 2.31
N VAL A 402 -4.30 -26.35 2.01
CA VAL A 402 -3.64 -27.28 2.92
C VAL A 402 -2.17 -26.88 3.12
N LEU A 403 -1.47 -26.46 2.07
CA LEU A 403 -0.10 -25.93 2.18
C LEU A 403 -0.06 -24.61 2.97
N LYS A 404 -1.04 -23.72 2.79
CA LYS A 404 -1.19 -22.51 3.63
C LYS A 404 -1.41 -22.86 5.11
N CYS A 405 -2.13 -23.94 5.41
CA CYS A 405 -2.30 -24.43 6.78
C CYS A 405 -0.96 -24.93 7.36
N ALA A 406 -0.20 -25.71 6.59
CA ALA A 406 1.14 -26.14 7.00
C ALA A 406 2.08 -24.95 7.28
N ILE A 407 2.10 -23.94 6.39
CA ILE A 407 2.89 -22.71 6.58
C ILE A 407 2.48 -21.98 7.86
N ARG A 408 1.17 -21.82 8.12
CA ARG A 408 0.67 -21.17 9.34
C ARG A 408 1.08 -21.92 10.61
N LEU A 409 1.08 -23.25 10.60
CA LEU A 409 1.57 -24.05 11.73
C LEU A 409 3.07 -23.83 11.96
N CYS A 410 3.87 -23.81 10.90
CA CYS A 410 5.30 -23.50 10.97
C CYS A 410 5.56 -22.08 11.51
N GLU A 411 4.74 -21.09 11.12
CA GLU A 411 4.81 -19.72 11.64
C GLU A 411 4.49 -19.65 13.14
N ALA A 412 3.49 -20.42 13.60
CA ALA A 412 3.12 -20.48 15.01
C ALA A 412 4.14 -21.26 15.86
N ARG A 413 4.73 -22.33 15.31
CA ARG A 413 5.70 -23.23 15.97
C ARG A 413 6.74 -23.71 14.96
N GLN A 414 7.95 -23.16 15.04
CA GLN A 414 9.05 -23.46 14.11
C GLN A 414 9.56 -24.91 14.12
N GLN A 415 9.15 -25.74 15.09
CA GLN A 415 9.53 -27.15 15.16
C GLN A 415 8.95 -27.96 14.00
N TYR A 416 7.78 -27.57 13.47
CA TYR A 416 7.12 -28.26 12.35
C TYR A 416 7.77 -28.03 11.00
N CYS A 417 8.70 -27.09 10.91
CA CYS A 417 9.41 -26.81 9.67
C CYS A 417 10.13 -28.05 9.13
N GLU A 418 10.75 -28.85 10.01
CA GLU A 418 11.48 -30.07 9.62
C GLU A 418 10.51 -31.14 9.07
N THR A 419 9.42 -31.41 9.80
CA THR A 419 8.37 -32.37 9.40
C THR A 419 7.80 -32.08 8.02
N PHE A 420 7.34 -30.83 7.79
CA PHE A 420 6.74 -30.48 6.51
C PHE A 420 7.76 -30.37 5.38
N VAL A 421 9.01 -30.01 5.66
CA VAL A 421 10.05 -30.01 4.61
C VAL A 421 10.41 -31.43 4.19
N GLU A 422 10.50 -32.38 5.11
CA GLU A 422 10.71 -33.79 4.79
C GLU A 422 9.57 -34.32 3.90
N LEU A 423 8.33 -34.10 4.33
CA LEU A 423 7.13 -34.47 3.57
C LEU A 423 7.14 -33.89 2.14
N LEU A 424 7.29 -32.57 2.02
CA LEU A 424 7.25 -31.88 0.73
C LEU A 424 8.44 -32.27 -0.15
N GLY A 425 9.58 -32.58 0.46
CA GLY A 425 10.75 -33.14 -0.20
C GLY A 425 10.47 -34.47 -0.91
N THR A 426 9.68 -35.36 -0.29
CA THR A 426 9.27 -36.63 -0.93
C THR A 426 8.39 -36.44 -2.17
N ARG A 427 7.74 -35.28 -2.29
CA ARG A 427 6.89 -34.91 -3.45
C ARG A 427 7.63 -34.01 -4.44
N LEU A 428 8.89 -33.70 -4.20
CA LEU A 428 9.75 -33.00 -5.15
C LEU A 428 10.44 -34.03 -6.05
N ASP A 429 9.65 -34.79 -6.81
CA ASP A 429 10.08 -35.95 -7.59
C ASP A 429 9.98 -35.75 -9.10
N ASN A 430 9.09 -34.86 -9.57
CA ASN A 430 8.79 -34.68 -10.98
C ASN A 430 8.74 -33.19 -11.39
N ILE A 431 9.41 -32.87 -12.48
CA ILE A 431 9.48 -31.52 -13.06
C ILE A 431 8.17 -31.14 -13.77
N ASP A 432 7.48 -32.11 -14.37
CA ASP A 432 6.28 -31.90 -15.20
C ASP A 432 4.99 -31.81 -14.40
N SER A 433 5.04 -32.22 -13.13
CA SER A 433 3.89 -32.21 -12.24
C SER A 433 3.37 -30.79 -11.99
N ASP A 434 2.05 -30.59 -12.17
CA ASP A 434 1.38 -29.31 -11.94
C ASP A 434 1.55 -28.80 -10.49
N TYR A 435 1.69 -29.72 -9.52
CA TYR A 435 1.83 -29.39 -8.11
C TYR A 435 3.23 -28.91 -7.71
N THR A 436 4.26 -29.20 -8.51
CA THR A 436 5.67 -28.94 -8.16
C THR A 436 5.92 -27.47 -7.86
N ASN A 437 5.32 -26.57 -8.65
CA ASN A 437 5.43 -25.13 -8.41
C ASN A 437 4.80 -24.72 -7.06
N THR A 438 3.61 -25.23 -6.74
CA THR A 438 2.95 -24.92 -5.45
C THR A 438 3.72 -25.53 -4.27
N VAL A 439 4.33 -26.71 -4.44
CA VAL A 439 5.22 -27.32 -3.44
C VAL A 439 6.48 -26.46 -3.25
N CYS A 440 7.12 -26.01 -4.32
CA CYS A 440 8.27 -25.10 -4.25
C CYS A 440 7.93 -23.77 -3.56
N GLU A 441 6.74 -23.20 -3.82
CA GLU A 441 6.25 -22.01 -3.12
C GLU A 441 6.11 -22.26 -1.61
N ALA A 442 5.54 -23.40 -1.22
CA ALA A 442 5.38 -23.78 0.17
C ALA A 442 6.72 -24.05 0.87
N LEU A 443 7.63 -24.77 0.22
CA LEU A 443 9.01 -24.96 0.69
C LEU A 443 9.70 -23.61 0.87
N GLY A 444 9.59 -22.69 -0.10
CA GLY A 444 10.18 -21.36 -0.01
C GLY A 444 9.60 -20.53 1.14
N ALA A 445 8.30 -20.64 1.39
CA ALA A 445 7.67 -19.99 2.55
C ALA A 445 8.17 -20.57 3.88
N ILE A 446 8.17 -21.91 4.04
CA ILE A 446 8.62 -22.57 5.27
C ILE A 446 10.11 -22.32 5.52
N GLY A 447 10.95 -22.47 4.49
CA GLY A 447 12.38 -22.22 4.60
C GLY A 447 12.75 -20.77 4.86
N SER A 448 11.82 -19.82 4.74
CA SER A 448 12.06 -18.41 5.07
C SER A 448 11.93 -18.12 6.57
N LEU A 449 11.29 -19.04 7.31
CA LEU A 449 11.04 -18.92 8.75
C LEU A 449 12.25 -19.31 9.58
N ARG A 450 12.96 -20.37 9.16
CA ARG A 450 14.14 -20.88 9.87
C ARG A 450 15.27 -21.21 8.89
N PRO A 451 16.51 -20.76 9.17
CA PRO A 451 17.67 -21.10 8.34
C PRO A 451 17.94 -22.61 8.40
N GLN A 452 18.58 -23.15 7.37
CA GLN A 452 19.00 -24.56 7.26
C GLN A 452 17.86 -25.58 7.10
N THR A 453 16.60 -25.20 7.21
CA THR A 453 15.49 -26.16 7.13
C THR A 453 15.47 -26.92 5.79
N ILE A 454 15.79 -26.26 4.68
CA ILE A 454 15.80 -26.88 3.34
C ILE A 454 17.12 -27.61 3.02
N LEU A 455 18.15 -27.50 3.87
CA LEU A 455 19.47 -28.09 3.62
C LEU A 455 19.44 -29.58 3.24
N PRO A 456 18.60 -30.44 3.85
CA PRO A 456 18.50 -31.85 3.47
C PRO A 456 18.04 -32.10 2.03
N LEU A 457 17.39 -31.14 1.38
CA LEU A 457 16.81 -31.29 0.04
C LEU A 457 17.74 -30.79 -1.09
N VAL A 458 18.92 -30.25 -0.77
CA VAL A 458 19.81 -29.62 -1.77
C VAL A 458 20.18 -30.58 -2.89
N GLU A 459 20.52 -31.83 -2.58
CA GLU A 459 20.90 -32.83 -3.60
C GLU A 459 19.72 -33.15 -4.54
N ASN A 460 18.52 -33.35 -3.98
CA ASN A 460 17.30 -33.58 -4.76
C ASN A 460 16.98 -32.39 -5.69
N ILE A 461 17.10 -31.16 -5.17
CA ILE A 461 16.89 -29.94 -5.95
C ILE A 461 17.91 -29.84 -7.09
N ILE A 462 19.18 -30.13 -6.83
CA ILE A 462 20.23 -30.13 -7.86
C ILE A 462 19.93 -31.17 -8.95
N ASN A 463 19.52 -32.38 -8.58
CA ASN A 463 19.19 -33.43 -9.56
C ASN A 463 18.04 -32.99 -10.48
N LEU A 464 17.00 -32.36 -9.95
CA LEU A 464 15.90 -31.82 -10.76
C LEU A 464 16.34 -30.65 -11.65
N LEU A 465 17.19 -29.76 -11.14
CA LEU A 465 17.76 -28.66 -11.93
C LEU A 465 18.62 -29.19 -13.08
N MET A 466 19.39 -30.24 -12.85
CA MET A 466 20.20 -30.89 -13.88
C MET A 466 19.32 -31.54 -14.95
N ALA A 467 18.27 -32.25 -14.58
CA ALA A 467 17.29 -32.79 -15.53
C ALA A 467 16.59 -31.67 -16.33
N LEU A 468 16.23 -30.55 -15.68
CA LEU A 468 15.70 -29.36 -16.35
C LEU A 468 16.71 -28.74 -17.34
N SER A 469 18.02 -28.85 -17.07
CA SER A 469 19.07 -28.29 -17.92
C SER A 469 19.28 -29.07 -19.23
N GLU A 470 18.79 -30.31 -19.30
CA GLU A 470 18.90 -31.20 -20.47
C GLU A 470 17.73 -31.02 -21.45
N ILE A 471 16.66 -30.32 -21.04
CA ILE A 471 15.48 -30.07 -21.88
C ILE A 471 15.80 -28.94 -22.86
N ALA A 472 15.70 -29.22 -24.16
CA ALA A 472 15.98 -28.25 -25.22
C ALA A 472 14.95 -27.10 -25.24
N ASP A 473 13.65 -27.42 -25.20
CA ASP A 473 12.55 -26.44 -25.27
C ASP A 473 11.66 -26.53 -24.02
N PRO A 474 12.01 -25.84 -22.92
CA PRO A 474 11.24 -25.91 -21.69
C PRO A 474 9.89 -25.19 -21.82
N THR A 475 8.84 -25.81 -21.29
CA THR A 475 7.52 -25.17 -21.16
C THR A 475 7.58 -23.99 -20.19
N ALA A 476 6.58 -23.10 -20.24
CA ALA A 476 6.47 -21.99 -19.28
C ALA A 476 6.40 -22.48 -17.82
N HIS A 477 5.78 -23.65 -17.58
CA HIS A 477 5.73 -24.29 -16.27
C HIS A 477 7.13 -24.72 -15.81
N GLN A 478 7.86 -25.46 -16.66
CA GLN A 478 9.22 -25.92 -16.38
C GLN A 478 10.21 -24.76 -16.17
N SER A 479 10.08 -23.69 -16.95
CA SER A 479 10.88 -22.47 -16.81
C SER A 479 10.62 -21.77 -15.47
N HIS A 480 9.36 -21.76 -15.03
CA HIS A 480 9.00 -21.28 -13.70
C HIS A 480 9.54 -22.19 -12.59
N THR A 481 9.40 -23.51 -12.72
CA THR A 481 9.95 -24.51 -11.79
C THR A 481 11.46 -24.32 -11.63
N LYS A 482 12.19 -24.15 -12.74
CA LYS A 482 13.63 -23.83 -12.75
C LYS A 482 13.96 -22.61 -11.91
N THR A 483 13.21 -21.51 -12.10
CA THR A 483 13.37 -20.28 -11.30
C THR A 483 13.15 -20.55 -9.81
N MET A 484 12.10 -21.29 -9.47
CA MET A 484 11.73 -21.61 -8.08
C MET A 484 12.79 -22.48 -7.41
N LEU A 485 13.27 -23.53 -8.07
CA LEU A 485 14.31 -24.42 -7.55
C LEU A 485 15.64 -23.67 -7.32
N CYS A 486 16.07 -22.82 -8.27
CA CYS A 486 17.23 -21.94 -8.05
C CYS A 486 17.02 -21.01 -6.85
N THR A 487 15.80 -20.47 -6.69
CA THR A 487 15.45 -19.62 -5.55
C THR A 487 15.58 -20.37 -4.22
N LEU A 488 15.17 -21.65 -4.16
CA LEU A 488 15.33 -22.48 -2.96
C LEU A 488 16.81 -22.75 -2.64
N ILE A 489 17.66 -22.96 -3.65
CA ILE A 489 19.12 -23.09 -3.44
C ILE A 489 19.70 -21.80 -2.87
N PHE A 490 19.37 -20.65 -3.47
CA PHE A 490 19.84 -19.35 -2.99
C PHE A 490 19.38 -19.06 -1.55
N GLN A 491 18.14 -19.41 -1.24
CA GLN A 491 17.60 -19.30 0.10
C GLN A 491 18.36 -20.17 1.11
N THR A 492 18.59 -21.43 0.75
CA THR A 492 19.26 -22.42 1.61
C THR A 492 20.71 -22.05 1.88
N LEU A 493 21.42 -21.57 0.86
CA LEU A 493 22.84 -21.22 0.94
C LEU A 493 23.08 -19.79 1.44
N SER A 494 22.04 -19.04 1.85
CA SER A 494 22.23 -17.69 2.38
C SER A 494 23.09 -17.72 3.66
N GLY A 495 24.28 -17.14 3.59
CA GLY A 495 25.27 -17.18 4.68
C GLY A 495 26.18 -18.41 4.73
N TYR A 496 26.10 -19.28 3.74
CA TYR A 496 26.95 -20.46 3.61
C TYR A 496 27.96 -20.30 2.48
N LYS A 497 29.08 -21.03 2.60
CA LYS A 497 30.02 -21.17 1.49
C LYS A 497 29.45 -22.18 0.49
N TRP A 498 29.57 -21.86 -0.79
CA TRP A 498 29.20 -22.75 -1.88
C TRP A 498 30.18 -23.93 -1.94
N THR A 499 29.66 -25.13 -2.20
CA THR A 499 30.46 -26.28 -2.65
C THR A 499 30.65 -26.17 -4.16
N ASP A 500 31.81 -26.64 -4.66
CA ASP A 500 32.14 -26.56 -6.10
C ASP A 500 31.07 -27.27 -6.95
N GLN A 501 30.62 -28.45 -6.51
CA GLN A 501 29.55 -29.21 -7.18
C GLN A 501 28.25 -28.41 -7.34
N THR A 502 27.79 -27.73 -6.27
CA THR A 502 26.54 -26.96 -6.31
C THR A 502 26.70 -25.69 -7.14
N PHE A 503 27.86 -25.05 -7.07
CA PHE A 503 28.17 -23.88 -7.89
C PHE A 503 28.18 -24.22 -9.38
N ASP A 504 28.89 -25.29 -9.76
CA ASP A 504 29.00 -25.75 -11.15
C ASP A 504 27.66 -26.22 -11.72
N ALA A 505 26.83 -26.88 -10.91
CA ALA A 505 25.48 -27.26 -11.31
C ALA A 505 24.61 -26.04 -11.65
N ILE A 506 24.60 -25.02 -10.78
CA ILE A 506 23.86 -23.77 -11.03
C ILE A 506 24.39 -23.04 -12.27
N VAL A 507 25.71 -22.98 -12.44
CA VAL A 507 26.34 -22.39 -13.62
C VAL A 507 25.90 -23.10 -14.90
N LYS A 508 25.95 -24.44 -14.93
CA LYS A 508 25.49 -25.22 -16.08
C LYS A 508 24.02 -24.94 -16.41
N VAL A 509 23.17 -24.89 -15.39
CA VAL A 509 21.73 -24.60 -15.52
C VAL A 509 21.46 -23.21 -16.11
N ILE A 510 22.28 -22.22 -15.76
CA ILE A 510 22.20 -20.85 -16.30
C ILE A 510 22.67 -20.81 -17.75
N ASP A 511 23.84 -21.40 -18.02
CA ASP A 511 24.50 -21.34 -19.33
C ASP A 511 23.76 -22.14 -20.42
N THR A 512 23.05 -23.22 -20.06
CA THR A 512 22.22 -23.98 -21.02
C THR A 512 20.85 -23.35 -21.28
N SER A 513 20.44 -22.35 -20.49
CA SER A 513 19.11 -21.74 -20.62
C SER A 513 19.03 -20.84 -21.85
N GLN A 514 18.12 -21.16 -22.78
CA GLN A 514 17.80 -20.25 -23.88
C GLN A 514 16.82 -19.13 -23.47
N ASP A 515 16.02 -19.35 -22.42
CA ASP A 515 15.09 -18.33 -21.93
C ASP A 515 15.81 -17.27 -21.07
N LEU A 516 16.05 -16.12 -21.69
CA LEU A 516 16.68 -14.95 -21.08
C LEU A 516 15.87 -14.38 -19.91
N TRP A 517 14.53 -14.49 -19.95
CA TRP A 517 13.67 -13.98 -18.90
C TRP A 517 13.78 -14.83 -17.62
N THR A 518 13.85 -16.16 -17.77
CA THR A 518 14.13 -17.07 -16.67
C THR A 518 15.49 -16.78 -16.05
N ASN A 519 16.53 -16.58 -16.87
CA ASN A 519 17.85 -16.19 -16.37
C ASN A 519 17.80 -14.86 -15.61
N TYR A 520 17.09 -13.85 -16.12
CA TYR A 520 16.87 -12.59 -15.41
C TYR A 520 16.17 -12.79 -14.06
N CYS A 521 15.13 -13.63 -14.00
CA CYS A 521 14.42 -13.94 -12.77
C CYS A 521 15.29 -14.69 -11.74
N ILE A 522 16.14 -15.60 -12.19
CA ILE A 522 17.14 -16.30 -11.37
C ILE A 522 18.16 -15.30 -10.82
N GLY A 523 18.69 -14.40 -11.66
CA GLY A 523 19.60 -13.33 -11.24
C GLY A 523 18.98 -12.44 -10.18
N ARG A 524 17.72 -12.02 -10.37
CA ARG A 524 16.96 -11.28 -9.36
C ARG A 524 16.81 -12.04 -8.05
N ALA A 525 16.53 -13.35 -8.10
CA ALA A 525 16.42 -14.19 -6.90
C ALA A 525 17.77 -14.35 -6.19
N ALA A 526 18.87 -14.46 -6.93
CA ALA A 526 20.22 -14.55 -6.38
C ALA A 526 20.58 -13.29 -5.57
N VAL A 527 20.34 -12.10 -6.13
CA VAL A 527 20.63 -10.83 -5.44
C VAL A 527 19.71 -10.62 -4.22
N ARG A 528 18.45 -11.09 -4.26
CA ARG A 528 17.54 -11.02 -3.10
C ARG A 528 18.12 -11.72 -1.86
N TYR A 529 18.86 -12.81 -2.04
CA TYR A 529 19.51 -13.57 -0.95
C TYR A 529 21.01 -13.29 -0.81
N GLY A 530 21.54 -12.27 -1.51
CA GLY A 530 22.92 -11.81 -1.36
C GLY A 530 23.98 -12.59 -2.16
N HIS A 531 23.59 -13.37 -3.17
CA HIS A 531 24.51 -14.15 -4.02
C HIS A 531 24.98 -13.34 -5.23
N HIS A 532 25.75 -12.28 -4.99
CA HIS A 532 26.16 -11.31 -6.02
C HIS A 532 27.06 -11.90 -7.11
N LYS A 533 27.94 -12.86 -6.78
CA LYS A 533 28.82 -13.51 -7.75
C LYS A 533 28.05 -14.22 -8.87
N ILE A 534 27.01 -14.97 -8.51
CA ILE A 534 26.16 -15.67 -9.48
C ILE A 534 25.36 -14.65 -10.30
N ALA A 535 24.81 -13.64 -9.63
CA ALA A 535 24.07 -12.58 -10.31
C ALA A 535 24.94 -11.77 -11.29
N HIS A 536 26.20 -11.49 -10.95
CA HIS A 536 27.15 -10.82 -11.82
C HIS A 536 27.34 -11.60 -13.14
N ARG A 537 27.56 -12.92 -13.06
CA ARG A 537 27.66 -13.80 -14.23
C ARG A 537 26.40 -13.76 -15.08
N ILE A 538 25.22 -13.88 -14.45
CA ILE A 538 23.93 -13.86 -15.14
C ILE A 538 23.72 -12.53 -15.88
N PHE A 539 23.80 -11.39 -15.17
CA PHE A 539 23.55 -10.09 -15.79
C PHE A 539 24.61 -9.73 -16.82
N GLY A 540 25.86 -10.13 -16.60
CA GLY A 540 26.94 -10.03 -17.59
C GLY A 540 26.61 -10.74 -18.89
N GLY A 541 26.12 -11.99 -18.82
CA GLY A 541 25.70 -12.77 -19.98
C GLY A 541 24.47 -12.18 -20.71
N LEU A 542 23.56 -11.56 -19.98
CA LEU A 542 22.33 -10.96 -20.54
C LEU A 542 22.56 -9.60 -21.21
N THR A 543 23.59 -8.86 -20.83
CA THR A 543 23.78 -7.44 -21.22
C THR A 543 23.80 -7.24 -22.74
N GLU A 544 24.45 -8.13 -23.48
CA GLU A 544 24.60 -8.05 -24.95
C GLU A 544 23.45 -8.72 -25.73
N GLN A 545 22.47 -9.30 -25.02
CA GLN A 545 21.40 -10.12 -25.63
C GLN A 545 20.04 -9.41 -25.65
N VAL A 546 20.00 -8.14 -25.25
CA VAL A 546 18.75 -7.36 -25.16
C VAL A 546 18.66 -6.32 -26.27
N SER A 547 17.47 -6.19 -26.86
CA SER A 547 17.20 -5.32 -28.02
C SER A 547 16.89 -3.86 -27.67
N SER A 548 16.70 -3.53 -26.38
CA SER A 548 16.38 -2.17 -25.92
C SER A 548 17.58 -1.55 -25.21
N GLU A 549 17.93 -0.32 -25.59
CA GLU A 549 19.01 0.45 -24.96
C GLU A 549 18.76 0.67 -23.46
N HIS A 550 17.52 1.00 -23.07
CA HIS A 550 17.19 1.21 -21.65
C HIS A 550 17.37 -0.06 -20.83
N PHE A 551 16.97 -1.22 -21.37
CA PHE A 551 17.16 -2.50 -20.70
C PHE A 551 18.63 -2.96 -20.72
N HIS A 552 19.38 -2.65 -21.77
CA HIS A 552 20.83 -2.85 -21.77
C HIS A 552 21.48 -2.07 -20.62
N PHE A 553 21.22 -0.77 -20.49
CA PHE A 553 21.78 0.03 -19.39
C PHE A 553 21.28 -0.38 -18.01
N TRP A 554 20.05 -0.87 -17.90
CA TRP A 554 19.53 -1.48 -16.67
C TRP A 554 20.33 -2.74 -16.29
N LEU A 555 20.62 -3.63 -17.24
CA LEU A 555 21.44 -4.82 -16.99
C LEU A 555 22.90 -4.48 -16.70
N VAL A 556 23.48 -3.48 -17.38
CA VAL A 556 24.82 -2.95 -17.05
C VAL A 556 24.85 -2.44 -15.61
N CYS A 557 23.82 -1.69 -15.18
CA CYS A 557 23.70 -1.24 -13.80
C CYS A 557 23.68 -2.42 -12.82
N LEU A 558 22.85 -3.43 -13.06
CA LEU A 558 22.78 -4.62 -12.20
C LEU A 558 24.09 -5.41 -12.18
N LYS A 559 24.76 -5.57 -13.32
CA LYS A 559 26.07 -6.22 -13.45
C LYS A 559 27.13 -5.49 -12.63
N GLU A 560 27.26 -4.18 -12.79
CA GLU A 560 28.25 -3.36 -12.08
C GLU A 560 27.96 -3.29 -10.58
N MET A 561 26.68 -3.25 -10.18
CA MET A 561 26.28 -3.35 -8.78
C MET A 561 26.68 -4.70 -8.15
N CYS A 562 26.44 -5.80 -8.85
CA CYS A 562 26.81 -7.13 -8.36
C CYS A 562 28.33 -7.32 -8.31
N GLU A 563 29.08 -6.78 -9.28
CA GLU A 563 30.54 -6.74 -9.24
C GLU A 563 31.05 -5.97 -8.01
N ALA A 564 30.46 -4.81 -7.72
CA ALA A 564 30.82 -4.02 -6.54
C ALA A 564 30.70 -4.81 -5.24
N GLU A 565 29.57 -5.50 -5.05
CA GLU A 565 29.31 -6.31 -3.85
C GLU A 565 30.15 -7.61 -3.83
N GLU A 566 30.48 -8.21 -4.99
CA GLU A 566 31.41 -9.34 -5.06
C GLU A 566 32.83 -8.95 -4.60
N GLN A 567 33.31 -7.77 -5.02
CA GLN A 567 34.62 -7.24 -4.62
C GLN A 567 34.71 -6.98 -3.11
N LEU A 568 33.59 -6.66 -2.45
CA LEU A 568 33.51 -6.50 -1.00
C LEU A 568 33.61 -7.81 -0.24
N TYR A 569 33.43 -8.98 -0.84
CA TYR A 569 33.51 -10.27 -0.13
C TYR A 569 34.81 -11.04 -0.44
N CYS A 570 35.42 -10.80 -1.59
CA CYS A 570 36.61 -11.55 -2.02
C CYS A 570 37.90 -11.08 -1.32
N GLU A 571 38.38 -11.85 -0.34
CA GLU A 571 39.63 -11.59 0.38
C GLU A 571 40.87 -11.62 -0.52
N GLU A 572 40.81 -12.35 -1.65
CA GLU A 572 41.89 -12.43 -2.63
C GLU A 572 42.12 -11.11 -3.38
N ASN A 573 41.14 -10.19 -3.37
CA ASN A 573 41.18 -8.94 -4.13
C ASN A 573 42.01 -7.82 -3.47
N GLY A 574 42.69 -8.11 -2.36
CA GLY A 574 43.64 -7.23 -1.68
C GLY A 574 43.16 -6.75 -0.32
N ASN A 575 43.85 -5.75 0.23
CA ASN A 575 43.48 -5.17 1.52
C ASN A 575 42.09 -4.46 1.47
N LEU A 576 41.48 -4.27 2.64
CA LEU A 576 40.14 -3.69 2.78
C LEU A 576 39.98 -2.34 2.04
N VAL A 577 41.01 -1.49 2.08
CA VAL A 577 41.04 -0.21 1.38
C VAL A 577 40.86 -0.37 -0.14
N LYS A 578 41.64 -1.26 -0.77
CA LYS A 578 41.53 -1.52 -2.22
C LYS A 578 40.18 -2.13 -2.60
N ARG A 579 39.63 -2.99 -1.74
CA ARG A 579 38.30 -3.61 -1.95
C ARG A 579 37.20 -2.55 -1.92
N LEU A 580 37.23 -1.66 -0.93
CA LEU A 580 36.29 -0.53 -0.83
C LEU A 580 36.41 0.43 -2.02
N ASP A 581 37.63 0.82 -2.40
CA ASP A 581 37.86 1.71 -3.56
C ASP A 581 37.29 1.12 -4.85
N LYS A 582 37.56 -0.17 -5.13
CA LYS A 582 37.01 -0.86 -6.30
C LYS A 582 35.49 -0.91 -6.27
N ALA A 583 34.89 -1.28 -5.13
CA ALA A 583 33.44 -1.33 -4.99
C ALA A 583 32.79 0.04 -5.25
N ILE A 584 33.36 1.12 -4.71
CA ILE A 584 32.89 2.49 -4.94
C ILE A 584 32.96 2.86 -6.44
N ILE A 585 34.03 2.48 -7.14
CA ILE A 585 34.16 2.73 -8.59
C ILE A 585 33.05 2.02 -9.36
N HIS A 586 32.79 0.75 -9.07
CA HIS A 586 31.74 -0.03 -9.73
C HIS A 586 30.34 0.51 -9.43
N TYR A 587 30.07 0.93 -8.19
CA TYR A 587 28.81 1.60 -7.85
C TYR A 587 28.60 2.90 -8.63
N ASN A 588 29.65 3.71 -8.81
CA ASN A 588 29.56 4.94 -9.61
C ASN A 588 29.28 4.64 -11.09
N LYS A 589 29.89 3.59 -11.66
CA LYS A 589 29.57 3.11 -13.02
C LYS A 589 28.11 2.65 -13.12
N ALA A 590 27.63 1.92 -12.12
CA ALA A 590 26.25 1.45 -12.06
C ALA A 590 25.26 2.62 -12.00
N LEU A 591 25.53 3.65 -11.18
CA LEU A 591 24.73 4.88 -11.13
C LEU A 591 24.74 5.65 -12.47
N ALA A 592 25.86 5.67 -13.18
CA ALA A 592 25.94 6.29 -14.51
C ALA A 592 25.06 5.53 -15.52
N ALA A 593 25.14 4.20 -15.53
CA ALA A 593 24.29 3.35 -16.37
C ALA A 593 22.80 3.51 -16.02
N LEU A 594 22.45 3.57 -14.72
CA LEU A 594 21.07 3.75 -14.28
C LEU A 594 20.46 5.07 -14.76
N LYS A 595 21.25 6.15 -14.78
CA LYS A 595 20.80 7.44 -15.34
C LYS A 595 20.50 7.33 -16.84
N ALA A 596 21.28 6.54 -17.59
CA ALA A 596 21.02 6.27 -19.00
C ALA A 596 19.81 5.36 -19.23
N ALA A 597 19.52 4.44 -18.28
CA ALA A 597 18.34 3.59 -18.33
C ALA A 597 17.02 4.33 -18.00
N SER A 598 17.09 5.40 -17.21
CA SER A 598 15.92 6.14 -16.73
C SER A 598 15.29 7.02 -17.81
N THR A 599 13.95 7.06 -17.87
CA THR A 599 13.20 7.95 -18.76
C THR A 599 12.21 8.81 -17.96
N PRO A 600 11.66 9.90 -18.53
CA PRO A 600 10.61 10.68 -17.87
C PRO A 600 9.35 9.86 -17.54
N GLN A 601 9.01 8.88 -18.39
CA GLN A 601 7.86 7.99 -18.19
C GLN A 601 8.15 6.88 -17.17
N HIS A 602 9.39 6.36 -17.17
CA HIS A 602 9.85 5.33 -16.25
C HIS A 602 11.07 5.83 -15.47
N ASN A 603 10.79 6.53 -14.37
CA ASN A 603 11.81 7.13 -13.54
C ASN A 603 12.30 6.15 -12.47
N LEU A 604 13.59 5.80 -12.51
CA LEU A 604 14.25 4.87 -11.59
C LEU A 604 14.80 5.58 -10.35
N THR A 605 14.04 6.53 -9.79
CA THR A 605 14.44 7.35 -8.63
C THR A 605 14.78 6.52 -7.40
N PHE A 606 13.94 5.53 -7.09
CA PHE A 606 14.14 4.67 -5.93
C PHE A 606 15.48 3.93 -6.00
N GLN A 607 15.75 3.30 -7.14
CA GLN A 607 16.97 2.54 -7.40
C GLN A 607 18.21 3.45 -7.33
N ALA A 608 18.10 4.65 -7.90
CA ALA A 608 19.18 5.62 -7.93
C ALA A 608 19.55 6.11 -6.53
N GLU A 609 18.56 6.51 -5.73
CA GLU A 609 18.80 6.95 -4.35
C GLU A 609 19.29 5.78 -3.47
N TYR A 610 18.71 4.58 -3.61
CA TYR A 610 19.15 3.40 -2.85
C TYR A 610 20.64 3.08 -3.07
N MET A 611 21.09 3.05 -4.33
CA MET A 611 22.49 2.78 -4.67
C MET A 611 23.43 3.93 -4.32
N LYS A 612 22.95 5.18 -4.44
CA LYS A 612 23.71 6.36 -4.05
C LYS A 612 24.01 6.34 -2.55
N ILE A 613 23.02 6.05 -1.71
CA ILE A 613 23.22 5.97 -0.26
C ILE A 613 24.20 4.84 0.10
N ARG A 614 24.11 3.67 -0.55
CA ARG A 614 25.11 2.60 -0.38
C ARG A 614 26.52 3.05 -0.77
N THR A 615 26.66 3.82 -1.84
CA THR A 615 27.96 4.37 -2.27
C THR A 615 28.53 5.34 -1.22
N GLU A 616 27.70 6.26 -0.71
CA GLU A 616 28.09 7.21 0.34
C GLU A 616 28.45 6.53 1.66
N PHE A 617 27.75 5.44 2.00
CA PHE A 617 28.10 4.60 3.15
C PHE A 617 29.48 3.96 2.99
N LEU A 618 29.78 3.33 1.85
CA LEU A 618 31.10 2.72 1.58
C LEU A 618 32.22 3.77 1.57
N GLN A 619 31.96 4.96 1.03
CA GLN A 619 32.91 6.09 1.08
C GLN A 619 33.17 6.54 2.53
N SER A 620 32.13 6.60 3.37
CA SER A 620 32.26 6.95 4.78
C SER A 620 33.07 5.90 5.55
N LEU A 621 32.87 4.61 5.27
CA LEU A 621 33.69 3.52 5.84
C LEU A 621 35.16 3.63 5.43
N LEU A 622 35.42 3.89 4.15
CA LEU A 622 36.77 4.09 3.62
C LEU A 622 37.46 5.30 4.28
N GLN A 623 36.75 6.43 4.38
CA GLN A 623 37.25 7.64 5.04
C GLN A 623 37.55 7.40 6.52
N LEU A 624 36.75 6.58 7.20
CA LEU A 624 37.00 6.19 8.59
C LEU A 624 38.29 5.36 8.73
N ILE A 625 38.55 4.41 7.81
CA ILE A 625 39.81 3.64 7.82
C ILE A 625 41.01 4.57 7.63
N TYR A 626 40.94 5.50 6.66
CA TYR A 626 42.00 6.47 6.46
C TYR A 626 42.22 7.33 7.71
N THR A 627 41.14 7.78 8.35
CA THR A 627 41.19 8.55 9.60
C THR A 627 41.83 7.76 10.73
N CYS A 628 41.48 6.47 10.87
CA CYS A 628 42.08 5.56 11.84
C CYS A 628 43.60 5.42 11.65
N ASN A 629 44.09 5.40 10.41
CA ASN A 629 45.52 5.30 10.12
C ASN A 629 46.32 6.57 10.45
N ILE A 630 45.65 7.72 10.66
CA ILE A 630 46.29 9.00 11.05
C ILE A 630 46.72 8.98 12.53
N LEU A 631 46.31 7.99 13.33
CA LEU A 631 46.69 7.90 14.76
C LEU A 631 48.21 7.93 14.97
N CYS A 632 48.99 7.45 14.01
CA CYS A 632 50.46 7.48 14.06
C CYS A 632 51.05 8.91 13.99
N ILE A 633 50.24 9.92 13.70
CA ILE A 633 50.64 11.33 13.50
C ILE A 633 50.10 12.22 14.65
N VAL A 634 49.78 11.63 15.81
CA VAL A 634 49.35 12.38 16.99
C VAL A 634 50.47 13.32 17.49
N PRO A 635 50.17 14.60 17.79
CA PRO A 635 51.20 15.56 18.21
C PRO A 635 51.86 15.16 19.55
N PRO A 636 53.15 15.45 19.74
CA PRO A 636 53.84 15.23 21.01
C PRO A 636 53.15 15.93 22.20
N PRO A 637 53.25 15.40 23.44
CA PRO A 637 52.54 15.90 24.63
C PRO A 637 52.69 17.41 24.91
N ALA A 638 53.83 18.01 24.57
CA ALA A 638 54.10 19.44 24.76
C ALA A 638 53.28 20.35 23.80
N ILE A 639 52.97 19.87 22.60
CA ILE A 639 52.13 20.57 21.61
C ILE A 639 50.65 20.29 21.88
N ALA A 640 50.34 19.05 22.28
CA ALA A 640 48.99 18.64 22.61
C ALA A 640 48.38 19.46 23.78
N THR A 641 49.17 19.74 24.82
CA THR A 641 48.74 20.52 25.98
C THR A 641 48.42 21.99 25.65
N THR A 642 49.21 22.63 24.79
CA THR A 642 48.95 24.00 24.31
C THR A 642 47.70 24.08 23.43
N ILE A 643 47.47 23.08 22.58
CA ILE A 643 46.24 23.00 21.76
C ILE A 643 44.99 22.85 22.64
N VAL A 644 45.03 21.98 23.65
CA VAL A 644 43.90 21.77 24.58
C VAL A 644 43.57 23.06 25.34
N GLN A 645 44.59 23.77 25.85
CA GLN A 645 44.39 25.04 26.55
C GLN A 645 43.74 26.12 25.66
N ASN A 646 44.15 26.20 24.39
CA ASN A 646 43.59 27.17 23.43
C ASN A 646 42.16 26.82 22.99
N THR A 647 41.86 25.53 22.80
CA THR A 647 40.57 25.06 22.28
C THR A 647 39.53 24.78 23.36
N ARG A 648 39.96 24.64 24.62
CA ARG A 648 39.13 24.21 25.76
C ARG A 648 38.47 22.83 25.54
N ASP A 649 39.08 21.97 24.74
CA ASP A 649 38.58 20.64 24.37
C ASP A 649 39.68 19.59 24.62
N GLU A 650 39.51 18.78 25.67
CA GLU A 650 40.48 17.74 26.08
C GLU A 650 40.77 16.72 24.96
N TYR A 651 39.82 16.44 24.06
CA TYR A 651 40.03 15.48 22.96
C TYR A 651 40.93 16.05 21.85
N GLN A 652 41.16 17.37 21.80
CA GLN A 652 42.14 17.95 20.88
C GLN A 652 43.59 17.62 21.28
N ARG A 653 43.81 16.96 22.44
CA ARG A 653 45.10 16.37 22.79
C ARG A 653 45.61 15.39 21.71
N HIS A 654 44.70 14.76 20.98
CA HIS A 654 45.02 13.86 19.87
C HIS A 654 45.19 14.59 18.52
N GLY A 655 44.99 15.91 18.49
CA GLY A 655 45.21 16.76 17.32
C GLY A 655 44.21 16.52 16.20
N TYR A 656 44.72 16.46 14.97
CA TYR A 656 43.93 16.46 13.73
C TYR A 656 42.92 15.29 13.62
N ILE A 657 43.25 14.12 14.18
CA ILE A 657 42.40 12.93 14.13
C ILE A 657 41.02 13.18 14.75
N THR A 658 40.93 13.93 15.84
CA THR A 658 39.67 14.23 16.54
C THR A 658 38.69 14.98 15.64
N ASN A 659 39.18 15.94 14.85
CA ASN A 659 38.34 16.70 13.92
C ASN A 659 37.88 15.83 12.74
N GLN A 660 38.72 14.92 12.27
CA GLN A 660 38.36 13.97 11.22
C GLN A 660 37.34 12.93 11.69
N LEU A 661 37.47 12.40 12.91
CA LEU A 661 36.47 11.51 13.50
C LEU A 661 35.12 12.21 13.65
N ARG A 662 35.10 13.46 14.13
CA ARG A 662 33.85 14.27 14.19
C ARG A 662 33.24 14.53 12.82
N LYS A 663 34.06 14.63 11.76
CA LYS A 663 33.58 14.71 10.38
C LYS A 663 32.93 13.39 9.95
N CYS A 664 33.56 12.24 10.24
CA CYS A 664 33.00 10.92 9.97
C CYS A 664 31.64 10.72 10.67
N VAL A 665 31.48 11.17 11.93
CA VAL A 665 30.19 11.13 12.65
C VAL A 665 29.10 11.84 11.86
N LYS A 666 29.37 13.05 11.35
CA LYS A 666 28.41 13.80 10.52
C LYS A 666 28.11 13.09 9.20
N GLU A 667 29.10 12.46 8.59
CA GLU A 667 28.93 11.69 7.34
C GLU A 667 28.01 10.47 7.56
N PHE A 668 28.21 9.69 8.62
CA PHE A 668 27.32 8.57 8.97
C PHE A 668 25.91 9.02 9.34
N LYS A 669 25.78 10.13 10.08
CA LYS A 669 24.49 10.73 10.40
C LYS A 669 23.73 11.13 9.13
N ASN A 670 24.40 11.82 8.21
CA ASN A 670 23.81 12.19 6.92
C ASN A 670 23.39 10.95 6.12
N CYS A 671 24.19 9.88 6.13
CA CYS A 671 23.85 8.60 5.53
C CYS A 671 22.56 7.99 6.12
N GLY A 672 22.45 7.98 7.45
CA GLY A 672 21.24 7.57 8.16
C GLY A 672 20.01 8.42 7.82
N ASP A 673 20.17 9.74 7.75
CA ASP A 673 19.10 10.67 7.39
C ASP A 673 18.63 10.46 5.95
N MET A 674 19.52 10.11 5.01
CA MET A 674 19.13 9.78 3.64
C MET A 674 18.36 8.46 3.55
N HIS A 675 18.77 7.42 4.30
CA HIS A 675 17.98 6.18 4.39
C HIS A 675 16.58 6.45 4.95
N TRP A 676 16.48 7.28 5.99
CA TRP A 676 15.20 7.67 6.56
C TRP A 676 14.33 8.47 5.58
N LYS A 677 14.94 9.39 4.82
CA LYS A 677 14.25 10.11 3.76
C LYS A 677 13.73 9.15 2.68
N LEU A 678 14.56 8.21 2.23
CA LEU A 678 14.16 7.20 1.24
C LEU A 678 13.00 6.36 1.75
N TYR A 679 13.04 5.93 3.02
CA TYR A 679 11.94 5.25 3.71
C TYR A 679 10.65 6.07 3.62
N GLN A 680 10.68 7.33 4.06
CA GLN A 680 9.50 8.21 4.05
C GLN A 680 8.94 8.50 2.66
N THR A 681 9.76 8.46 1.61
CA THR A 681 9.31 8.65 0.23
C THR A 681 8.76 7.37 -0.41
N SER A 682 9.05 6.19 0.17
CA SER A 682 8.74 4.87 -0.41
C SER A 682 7.41 4.29 0.09
N PHE A 683 6.32 5.07 0.00
CA PHE A 683 4.98 4.67 0.48
C PHE A 683 4.51 3.32 -0.09
N ASP A 684 4.87 3.00 -1.32
CA ASP A 684 4.43 1.80 -2.04
C ASP A 684 5.34 0.57 -1.84
N ALA A 685 6.43 0.68 -1.09
CA ALA A 685 7.36 -0.42 -0.83
C ALA A 685 6.72 -1.56 0.00
N ASP A 686 7.05 -2.82 -0.25
CA ASP A 686 6.57 -3.89 0.62
C ASP A 686 7.23 -3.85 2.03
N PHE A 687 6.67 -4.57 2.99
CA PHE A 687 7.18 -4.58 4.36
C PHE A 687 8.65 -5.08 4.47
N ALA A 688 9.08 -6.03 3.63
CA ALA A 688 10.45 -6.54 3.64
C ALA A 688 11.45 -5.46 3.18
N THR A 689 11.06 -4.70 2.14
CA THR A 689 11.83 -3.56 1.66
C THR A 689 12.02 -2.49 2.74
N LEU A 690 10.96 -2.15 3.47
CA LEU A 690 11.03 -1.15 4.54
C LEU A 690 11.88 -1.62 5.73
N GLU A 691 11.77 -2.90 6.10
CA GLU A 691 12.62 -3.53 7.12
C GLU A 691 14.10 -3.48 6.72
N ASN A 692 14.42 -3.81 5.46
CA ASN A 692 15.78 -3.71 4.93
C ASN A 692 16.36 -2.28 5.06
N MET A 693 15.60 -1.25 4.68
CA MET A 693 16.04 0.15 4.85
C MET A 693 16.26 0.55 6.30
N GLN A 694 15.39 0.08 7.21
CA GLN A 694 15.54 0.34 8.64
C GLN A 694 16.83 -0.28 9.17
N ILE A 695 17.16 -1.51 8.75
CA ILE A 695 18.42 -2.16 9.13
C ILE A 695 19.62 -1.36 8.60
N LEU A 696 19.61 -0.93 7.34
CA LEU A 696 20.69 -0.12 6.77
C LEU A 696 20.84 1.25 7.45
N GLN A 697 19.72 1.88 7.84
CA GLN A 697 19.76 3.10 8.66
C GLN A 697 20.38 2.82 10.03
N GLN A 698 19.97 1.74 10.71
CA GLN A 698 20.52 1.35 12.00
C GLN A 698 22.02 1.03 11.93
N MET A 699 22.50 0.47 10.82
CA MET A 699 23.94 0.30 10.55
C MET A 699 24.69 1.63 10.57
N CYS A 700 24.13 2.67 9.95
CA CYS A 700 24.73 4.01 9.95
C CYS A 700 24.76 4.61 11.37
N VAL A 701 23.64 4.49 12.11
CA VAL A 701 23.54 4.99 13.50
C VAL A 701 24.49 4.25 14.44
N LEU A 702 24.68 2.94 14.24
CA LEU A 702 25.66 2.16 15.01
C LEU A 702 27.08 2.71 14.82
N MET A 703 27.46 2.99 13.58
CA MET A 703 28.79 3.55 13.28
C MET A 703 28.93 4.98 13.79
N GLU A 704 27.89 5.81 13.63
CA GLU A 704 27.81 7.17 14.21
C GLU A 704 28.11 7.13 15.71
N LYS A 705 27.35 6.34 16.48
CA LYS A 705 27.51 6.21 17.94
C LYS A 705 28.87 5.64 18.33
N CYS A 706 29.36 4.64 17.58
CA CYS A 706 30.66 4.03 17.83
C CYS A 706 31.79 5.07 17.69
N VAL A 707 31.78 5.88 16.63
CA VAL A 707 32.81 6.90 16.39
C VAL A 707 32.63 8.10 17.32
N GLU A 708 31.40 8.49 17.64
CA GLU A 708 31.10 9.58 18.58
C GLU A 708 31.65 9.29 19.97
N SER A 709 31.51 8.04 20.45
CA SER A 709 32.03 7.60 21.75
C SER A 709 33.55 7.79 21.92
N LEU A 710 34.30 7.85 20.80
CA LEU A 710 35.75 8.05 20.81
C LEU A 710 36.18 9.52 20.85
N CYS A 711 35.30 10.46 20.48
CA CYS A 711 35.71 11.86 20.21
C CYS A 711 34.89 12.95 20.95
N VAL A 712 33.92 12.57 21.77
CA VAL A 712 33.06 13.48 22.55
C VAL A 712 32.95 13.04 24.02
N SER A 713 33.21 13.96 24.96
CA SER A 713 33.09 13.70 26.40
C SER A 713 31.64 13.56 26.84
N GLY A 714 31.33 12.57 27.67
CA GLY A 714 30.00 12.41 28.27
C GLY A 714 28.93 11.81 27.34
N ALA A 715 29.32 11.35 26.14
CA ALA A 715 28.50 10.52 25.26
C ALA A 715 28.35 9.11 25.86
N ARG A 716 27.70 9.00 27.03
CA ARG A 716 27.13 7.73 27.46
C ARG A 716 25.95 7.49 26.52
N VAL A 717 26.14 6.59 25.56
CA VAL A 717 25.04 6.03 24.78
C VAL A 717 23.95 5.66 25.79
N LYS A 718 22.73 6.17 25.63
CA LYS A 718 21.60 5.72 26.45
C LYS A 718 21.63 4.19 26.48
N ASP A 719 21.61 3.57 27.65
CA ASP A 719 21.68 2.12 27.92
C ASP A 719 20.54 1.30 27.27
N GLU A 720 19.79 1.86 26.31
CA GLU A 720 18.83 1.09 25.54
C GLU A 720 19.61 0.21 24.54
N PRO A 721 19.56 -1.12 24.68
CA PRO A 721 20.16 -2.00 23.70
C PRO A 721 19.52 -1.70 22.34
N VAL A 722 20.35 -1.41 21.34
CA VAL A 722 19.85 -1.30 19.97
C VAL A 722 19.39 -2.70 19.56
N GLU A 723 18.09 -2.96 19.67
CA GLU A 723 17.49 -4.19 19.15
C GLU A 723 17.46 -4.10 17.62
N PHE A 724 18.23 -4.96 16.96
CA PHE A 724 18.25 -5.06 15.50
C PHE A 724 17.17 -6.03 15.05
N GLY A 725 16.23 -5.49 14.27
CA GLY A 725 15.16 -6.24 13.64
C GLY A 725 13.99 -6.56 14.57
N SER A 726 12.93 -7.13 14.01
CA SER A 726 11.73 -7.52 14.76
C SER A 726 11.92 -8.88 15.46
N LYS A 727 11.01 -9.27 16.35
CA LYS A 727 11.02 -10.63 16.96
C LYS A 727 11.08 -11.77 15.93
N ASN A 728 10.69 -11.51 14.68
CA ASN A 728 10.75 -12.44 13.54
C ASN A 728 11.57 -11.84 12.39
N ASN A 729 12.90 -11.91 12.48
CA ASN A 729 13.77 -11.47 11.41
C ASN A 729 13.63 -12.36 10.17
N ARG A 730 13.37 -11.74 9.02
CA ARG A 730 13.31 -12.46 7.74
C ARG A 730 14.68 -13.01 7.35
N LEU A 731 14.68 -14.14 6.67
CA LEU A 731 15.90 -14.80 6.20
C LEU A 731 16.77 -13.90 5.32
N GLU A 732 16.17 -13.11 4.41
CA GLU A 732 16.95 -12.23 3.51
C GLU A 732 17.81 -11.23 4.29
N SER A 733 17.26 -10.67 5.37
CA SER A 733 17.92 -9.66 6.19
C SER A 733 18.83 -10.25 7.27
N GLN A 734 18.84 -11.57 7.45
CA GLN A 734 19.48 -12.20 8.59
C GLN A 734 21.00 -11.98 8.62
N GLN A 735 21.66 -11.99 7.46
CA GLN A 735 23.11 -11.75 7.40
C GLN A 735 23.46 -10.32 7.81
N LEU A 736 22.68 -9.33 7.35
CA LEU A 736 22.84 -7.94 7.76
C LEU A 736 22.61 -7.79 9.28
N VAL A 737 21.53 -8.38 9.81
CA VAL A 737 21.23 -8.31 11.26
C VAL A 737 22.33 -8.97 12.08
N LYS A 738 22.81 -10.15 11.68
CA LYS A 738 23.91 -10.86 12.35
C LYS A 738 25.19 -10.03 12.33
N ALA A 739 25.48 -9.35 11.21
CA ALA A 739 26.59 -8.43 11.11
C ALA A 739 26.44 -7.27 12.11
N CYS A 740 25.27 -6.63 12.15
CA CYS A 740 24.98 -5.56 13.10
C CYS A 740 25.12 -6.00 14.57
N GLN A 741 24.58 -7.17 14.92
CA GLN A 741 24.68 -7.74 16.27
C GLN A 741 26.14 -8.00 16.67
N ASN A 742 26.95 -8.53 15.77
CA ASN A 742 28.37 -8.75 16.01
C ASN A 742 29.15 -7.43 16.13
N ALA A 743 28.85 -6.45 15.27
CA ALA A 743 29.40 -5.11 15.37
C ALA A 743 29.05 -4.44 16.71
N CYS A 744 27.81 -4.60 17.19
CA CYS A 744 27.40 -4.07 18.49
C CYS A 744 28.14 -4.69 19.66
N LYS A 745 28.35 -6.01 19.66
CA LYS A 745 29.16 -6.69 20.67
C LYS A 745 30.60 -6.18 20.70
N ILE A 746 31.15 -5.82 19.54
CA ILE A 746 32.49 -5.21 19.46
C ILE A 746 32.45 -3.76 19.95
N ALA A 747 31.43 -2.99 19.58
CA ALA A 747 31.25 -1.60 20.01
C ALA A 747 31.06 -1.48 21.52
N GLN A 748 30.35 -2.40 22.16
CA GLN A 748 30.21 -2.46 23.62
C GLN A 748 31.58 -2.55 24.34
N ARG A 749 32.53 -3.32 23.79
CA ARG A 749 33.89 -3.42 24.35
C ARG A 749 34.67 -2.11 24.26
N ILE A 750 34.37 -1.26 23.26
CA ILE A 750 34.96 0.08 23.15
C ILE A 750 34.43 0.99 24.26
N ILE A 751 33.14 0.83 24.60
CA ILE A 751 32.42 1.66 25.58
C ILE A 751 32.76 1.24 27.03
N GLU A 752 32.94 -0.06 27.28
CA GLU A 752 33.23 -0.62 28.61
C GLU A 752 34.69 -0.43 29.06
N ASP A 753 35.60 0.03 28.18
CA ASP A 753 37.00 0.26 28.51
C ASP A 753 37.16 1.48 29.46
N PRO A 754 37.61 1.29 30.72
CA PRO A 754 37.68 2.36 31.72
C PRO A 754 38.72 3.45 31.40
N SER A 755 39.52 3.29 30.34
CA SER A 755 40.51 4.28 29.85
C SER A 755 39.90 5.39 28.97
N CYS A 756 38.65 5.79 29.24
CA CYS A 756 37.83 6.77 28.48
C CYS A 756 38.43 8.19 28.28
N SER A 757 39.64 8.48 28.78
CA SER A 757 40.27 9.80 28.62
C SER A 757 41.09 9.95 27.34
N THR A 758 41.39 8.88 26.59
CA THR A 758 42.28 8.94 25.41
C THR A 758 41.90 7.97 24.29
N ILE A 759 42.11 8.37 23.03
CA ILE A 759 41.98 7.48 21.85
C ILE A 759 43.17 6.51 21.81
N THR A 760 42.91 5.20 21.95
CA THR A 760 43.96 4.17 21.96
C THR A 760 44.07 3.41 20.64
N HIS A 761 45.23 2.79 20.38
CA HIS A 761 45.43 1.91 19.22
C HIS A 761 44.48 0.70 19.27
N ASN A 762 44.14 0.21 20.46
CA ASN A 762 43.19 -0.90 20.62
C ASN A 762 41.78 -0.49 20.16
N GLN A 763 41.29 0.68 20.59
CA GLN A 763 39.99 1.20 20.16
C GLN A 763 39.92 1.39 18.64
N VAL A 764 40.99 1.93 18.03
CA VAL A 764 41.06 2.13 16.57
C VAL A 764 41.05 0.79 15.82
N GLU A 765 41.74 -0.23 16.31
CA GLU A 765 41.69 -1.57 15.69
C GLU A 765 40.31 -2.23 15.84
N LEU A 766 39.62 -2.03 16.97
CA LEU A 766 38.24 -2.48 17.13
C LEU A 766 37.29 -1.78 16.14
N VAL A 767 37.46 -0.47 15.90
CA VAL A 767 36.70 0.26 14.87
C VAL A 767 36.97 -0.29 13.48
N LYS A 768 38.24 -0.50 13.10
CA LYS A 768 38.60 -1.12 11.80
C LYS A 768 37.94 -2.49 11.64
N LYS A 769 37.91 -3.30 12.71
CA LYS A 769 37.24 -4.60 12.73
C LYS A 769 35.73 -4.49 12.53
N ILE A 770 35.08 -3.47 13.12
CA ILE A 770 33.66 -3.19 12.87
C ILE A 770 33.46 -2.80 11.40
N VAL A 771 34.30 -1.92 10.84
CA VAL A 771 34.22 -1.51 9.44
C VAL A 771 34.35 -2.71 8.50
N GLU A 772 35.34 -3.58 8.72
CA GLU A 772 35.52 -4.81 7.93
C GLU A 772 34.27 -5.71 8.00
N LEU A 773 33.72 -5.88 9.20
CA LEU A 773 32.55 -6.73 9.41
C LEU A 773 31.31 -6.19 8.69
N LEU A 774 31.06 -4.88 8.74
CA LEU A 774 29.90 -4.25 8.09
C LEU A 774 30.10 -4.12 6.56
N ALA A 775 31.33 -3.94 6.08
CA ALA A 775 31.65 -3.94 4.66
C ALA A 775 31.46 -5.33 4.03
N ASN A 776 31.83 -6.39 4.75
CA ASN A 776 31.70 -7.78 4.29
C ASN A 776 30.27 -8.34 4.42
N ALA A 777 29.35 -7.60 5.04
CA ALA A 777 27.97 -8.03 5.17
C ALA A 777 27.28 -7.97 3.80
N SER A 778 26.89 -9.13 3.28
CA SER A 778 26.20 -9.24 1.99
C SER A 778 24.89 -8.44 1.98
N LEU A 779 24.69 -7.64 0.93
CA LEU A 779 23.54 -6.75 0.78
C LEU A 779 22.40 -7.43 0.00
N PRO A 780 21.36 -7.95 0.67
CA PRO A 780 20.14 -8.38 -0.02
C PRO A 780 19.47 -7.18 -0.70
N ILE A 781 19.21 -7.28 -2.00
CA ILE A 781 18.47 -6.24 -2.73
C ILE A 781 16.97 -6.52 -2.63
N PRO A 782 16.17 -5.56 -2.11
CA PRO A 782 14.77 -5.79 -1.81
C PRO A 782 13.88 -5.88 -3.05
N ARG A 783 12.69 -6.48 -2.91
CA ARG A 783 11.75 -6.69 -4.02
C ARG A 783 11.36 -5.40 -4.73
N TYR A 784 11.09 -4.33 -3.97
CA TYR A 784 10.69 -3.04 -4.53
C TYR A 784 11.73 -2.43 -5.48
N PHE A 785 13.00 -2.83 -5.38
CA PHE A 785 14.04 -2.43 -6.33
C PHE A 785 13.74 -2.90 -7.76
N PHE A 786 13.07 -4.05 -7.92
CA PHE A 786 12.77 -4.68 -9.21
C PHE A 786 11.29 -4.61 -9.60
N GLN A 787 10.40 -4.69 -8.61
CA GLN A 787 8.96 -4.84 -8.86
C GLN A 787 8.14 -4.00 -7.90
N VAL A 788 7.31 -3.13 -8.48
CA VAL A 788 6.34 -2.29 -7.79
C VAL A 788 4.98 -2.99 -7.82
N LEU A 789 4.47 -3.40 -6.66
CA LEU A 789 3.19 -4.12 -6.54
C LEU A 789 2.02 -3.18 -6.22
N GLN A 790 2.29 -2.12 -5.46
CA GLN A 790 1.35 -1.05 -5.17
C GLN A 790 1.84 0.20 -5.89
N SER A 791 0.94 1.01 -6.45
CA SER A 791 1.30 2.30 -7.03
C SER A 791 0.28 3.33 -6.61
N THR A 792 0.77 4.37 -5.95
CA THR A 792 -0.03 5.46 -5.42
C THR A 792 0.61 6.77 -5.82
N SER A 793 -0.13 7.63 -6.51
CA SER A 793 0.35 8.96 -6.88
C SER A 793 -0.65 10.03 -6.44
N VAL A 794 -0.13 11.16 -5.98
CA VAL A 794 -0.92 12.34 -5.64
C VAL A 794 -0.64 13.39 -6.71
N LYS A 795 -1.69 13.91 -7.34
CA LYS A 795 -1.59 15.04 -8.27
C LYS A 795 -2.20 16.27 -7.63
N LEU A 796 -1.50 17.39 -7.71
CA LEU A 796 -1.98 18.67 -7.19
C LEU A 796 -2.28 19.64 -8.33
N ALA A 797 -3.37 20.38 -8.19
CA ALA A 797 -3.70 21.56 -8.96
C ALA A 797 -3.74 22.75 -8.00
N ILE A 798 -2.89 23.74 -8.24
CA ILE A 798 -2.78 24.92 -7.39
C ILE A 798 -3.37 26.12 -8.12
N SER A 799 -4.17 26.91 -7.40
CA SER A 799 -4.77 28.16 -7.89
C SER A 799 -4.51 29.30 -6.89
N PRO A 800 -4.19 30.52 -7.35
CA PRO A 800 -4.15 30.96 -8.76
C PRO A 800 -2.92 30.44 -9.52
N GLN A 801 -3.06 30.31 -10.85
CA GLN A 801 -1.96 30.00 -11.77
C GLN A 801 -1.47 31.30 -12.44
N PRO A 802 -0.16 31.43 -12.74
CA PRO A 802 0.34 32.57 -13.49
C PRO A 802 -0.24 32.57 -14.91
N ARG A 803 -0.40 33.76 -15.51
CA ARG A 803 -0.96 33.90 -16.87
C ARG A 803 -0.09 33.21 -17.92
N VAL A 804 1.22 33.21 -17.70
CA VAL A 804 2.23 32.49 -18.49
C VAL A 804 3.08 31.67 -17.54
N LEU A 805 3.39 30.42 -17.90
CA LEU A 805 4.25 29.54 -17.12
C LEU A 805 5.62 30.21 -16.88
N GLY A 806 5.99 30.36 -15.60
CA GLY A 806 7.25 30.99 -15.18
C GLY A 806 7.14 32.47 -14.77
N GLU A 807 5.99 33.13 -14.97
CA GLU A 807 5.76 34.49 -14.47
C GLU A 807 5.38 34.53 -12.98
N PHE A 808 5.59 35.70 -12.35
CA PHE A 808 5.24 35.93 -10.96
C PHE A 808 3.77 36.33 -10.79
N ILE A 809 3.15 35.85 -9.72
CA ILE A 809 1.84 36.31 -9.28
C ILE A 809 2.05 37.63 -8.53
N SER A 810 1.43 38.72 -9.01
CA SER A 810 1.55 40.03 -8.38
C SER A 810 0.49 40.21 -7.29
N VAL A 811 0.93 40.55 -6.08
CA VAL A 811 0.07 40.77 -4.90
C VAL A 811 0.29 42.20 -4.40
N GLN A 812 -0.78 42.92 -4.07
CA GLN A 812 -0.68 44.29 -3.58
C GLN A 812 -0.05 44.32 -2.18
N ALA A 813 0.76 45.34 -1.89
CA ALA A 813 1.33 45.53 -0.54
C ALA A 813 0.20 45.63 0.51
N GLY A 814 0.36 44.94 1.65
CA GLY A 814 -0.66 44.87 2.71
C GLY A 814 -1.84 43.91 2.43
N SER A 815 -1.92 43.30 1.24
CA SER A 815 -2.94 42.29 0.92
C SER A 815 -2.45 40.85 1.17
N GLN A 816 -3.38 39.92 1.33
CA GLN A 816 -3.10 38.49 1.46
C GLN A 816 -3.36 37.75 0.14
N LEU A 817 -2.62 36.68 -0.11
CA LEU A 817 -2.85 35.78 -1.24
C LEU A 817 -3.60 34.53 -0.77
N ALA A 818 -4.78 34.30 -1.33
CA ALA A 818 -5.49 33.04 -1.18
C ALA A 818 -4.93 32.00 -2.15
N VAL A 819 -4.36 30.92 -1.62
CA VAL A 819 -3.89 29.77 -2.39
C VAL A 819 -4.82 28.60 -2.12
N LYS A 820 -5.54 28.16 -3.15
CA LYS A 820 -6.36 26.95 -3.10
C LYS A 820 -5.61 25.81 -3.77
N VAL A 821 -5.42 24.74 -2.99
CA VAL A 821 -4.78 23.50 -3.42
C VAL A 821 -5.86 22.45 -3.56
N GLU A 822 -6.02 21.90 -4.75
CA GLU A 822 -6.89 20.76 -5.03
C GLU A 822 -6.00 19.57 -5.36
N GLY A 823 -6.36 18.39 -4.89
CA GLY A 823 -5.57 17.20 -5.21
C GLY A 823 -6.41 15.96 -5.44
N VAL A 824 -5.85 15.08 -6.25
CA VAL A 824 -6.43 13.77 -6.57
C VAL A 824 -5.41 12.68 -6.28
N ILE A 825 -5.87 11.64 -5.61
CA ILE A 825 -5.13 10.41 -5.35
C ILE A 825 -5.45 9.45 -6.50
N GLN A 826 -4.42 8.92 -7.16
CA GLN A 826 -4.55 7.90 -8.18
C GLN A 826 -3.88 6.62 -7.69
N HIS A 827 -4.58 5.51 -7.86
CA HIS A 827 -4.07 4.18 -7.54
C HIS A 827 -3.83 3.40 -8.82
N GLY A 828 -2.88 2.47 -8.78
CA GLY A 828 -2.75 1.41 -9.78
C GLY A 828 -3.93 0.44 -9.74
N MET A 829 -3.77 -0.75 -10.33
CA MET A 829 -4.86 -1.72 -10.50
C MET A 829 -5.59 -2.12 -9.21
N LYS A 830 -4.91 -2.10 -8.06
CA LYS A 830 -5.48 -2.46 -6.76
C LYS A 830 -5.03 -1.45 -5.69
N PRO A 831 -5.94 -0.63 -5.15
CA PRO A 831 -5.62 0.26 -4.03
C PRO A 831 -5.42 -0.56 -2.75
N GLY A 832 -4.49 -0.13 -1.90
CA GLY A 832 -4.39 -0.62 -0.52
C GLY A 832 -3.88 -2.05 -0.34
N ILE A 833 -2.96 -2.52 -1.19
CA ILE A 833 -2.34 -3.86 -1.03
C ILE A 833 -1.54 -3.93 0.26
N PHE A 834 -0.68 -2.94 0.52
CA PHE A 834 0.15 -2.84 1.71
C PHE A 834 -0.34 -1.76 2.66
N ARG A 835 -0.69 -0.58 2.11
CA ARG A 835 -1.08 0.60 2.89
C ARG A 835 -2.13 1.44 2.15
N LYS A 836 -3.00 2.09 2.92
CA LYS A 836 -4.03 3.00 2.43
C LYS A 836 -3.81 4.41 2.99
N ILE A 837 -4.17 5.42 2.20
CA ILE A 837 -4.10 6.82 2.61
C ILE A 837 -5.34 7.12 3.47
N LYS A 838 -5.10 7.56 4.71
CA LYS A 838 -6.14 8.04 5.62
C LYS A 838 -6.33 9.55 5.48
N GLU A 839 -5.23 10.31 5.45
CA GLU A 839 -5.24 11.77 5.38
C GLU A 839 -4.12 12.28 4.47
N VAL A 840 -4.28 13.50 3.96
CA VAL A 840 -3.26 14.21 3.19
C VAL A 840 -2.89 15.48 3.95
N VAL A 841 -1.61 15.65 4.24
CA VAL A 841 -1.04 16.82 4.90
C VAL A 841 -0.39 17.71 3.85
N ILE A 842 -0.95 18.90 3.64
CA ILE A 842 -0.46 19.88 2.68
C ILE A 842 0.28 20.96 3.45
N SER A 843 1.52 21.22 3.05
CA SER A 843 2.38 22.25 3.62
C SER A 843 2.68 23.32 2.58
N VAL A 844 2.44 24.58 2.92
CA VAL A 844 2.76 25.74 2.08
C VAL A 844 3.81 26.58 2.78
N THR A 845 5.00 26.64 2.19
CA THR A 845 6.15 27.37 2.71
C THR A 845 6.41 28.58 1.83
N SER A 846 6.36 29.78 2.39
CA SER A 846 6.73 31.05 1.73
C SER A 846 8.13 31.44 2.17
N GLN A 847 9.02 31.76 1.24
CA GLN A 847 10.38 32.24 1.53
C GLN A 847 10.72 33.46 0.67
N LEU A 848 11.17 34.55 1.30
CA LEU A 848 11.68 35.73 0.61
C LEU A 848 13.00 35.40 -0.10
N GLN A 849 13.09 35.66 -1.42
CA GLN A 849 14.30 35.46 -2.19
C GLN A 849 15.27 36.64 -2.06
N ASN A 850 16.56 36.35 -1.91
CA ASN A 850 17.61 37.36 -1.94
C ASN A 850 17.82 37.87 -3.36
N ASN A 851 17.77 39.20 -3.54
CA ASN A 851 18.02 39.84 -4.82
C ASN A 851 19.54 39.97 -5.05
N PRO A 852 20.13 39.35 -6.10
CA PRO A 852 21.58 39.32 -6.30
C PRO A 852 22.23 40.70 -6.57
N LYS A 853 21.43 41.76 -6.78
CA LYS A 853 21.91 43.13 -7.01
C LYS A 853 22.27 43.90 -5.73
N ASN A 854 21.83 43.44 -4.54
CA ASN A 854 22.17 44.05 -3.26
C ASN A 854 23.07 43.09 -2.46
N LYS A 855 24.39 43.30 -2.52
CA LYS A 855 25.39 42.66 -1.64
C LYS A 855 25.44 43.32 -0.26
N GLU A 856 24.29 43.66 0.31
CA GLU A 856 24.22 43.87 1.76
C GLU A 856 23.83 42.53 2.37
N VAL A 857 24.66 42.04 3.29
CA VAL A 857 24.39 40.85 4.09
C VAL A 857 23.11 41.12 4.87
N LEU A 858 21.95 40.69 4.36
CA LEU A 858 20.73 40.69 5.15
C LEU A 858 20.98 39.81 6.37
N ASP A 859 20.87 40.42 7.54
CA ASP A 859 21.01 39.79 8.85
C ASP A 859 20.16 38.50 8.91
N GLN A 860 20.71 37.40 9.43
CA GLN A 860 20.05 36.07 9.41
C GLN A 860 18.66 36.09 10.09
N LYS A 861 18.47 36.99 11.06
CA LYS A 861 17.18 37.28 11.72
C LYS A 861 16.13 37.93 10.81
N LEU A 862 16.52 38.65 9.76
CA LEU A 862 15.61 39.33 8.82
C LEU A 862 15.05 38.37 7.76
N LEU A 863 15.80 37.32 7.41
CA LEU A 863 15.35 36.23 6.51
C LEU A 863 14.34 35.31 7.21
N GLU A 864 14.51 35.04 8.51
CA GLU A 864 13.54 34.28 9.32
C GLU A 864 12.19 34.99 9.42
N GLN A 865 12.17 36.33 9.50
CA GLN A 865 10.93 37.12 9.49
C GLN A 865 10.18 37.11 8.14
N GLY A 866 10.86 36.70 7.05
CA GLY A 866 10.29 36.58 5.70
C GLY A 866 9.86 35.17 5.32
N SER A 867 9.99 34.19 6.23
CA SER A 867 9.62 32.79 5.99
C SER A 867 8.38 32.41 6.79
N SER A 868 7.35 31.87 6.15
CA SER A 868 6.14 31.39 6.81
C SER A 868 5.74 30.01 6.31
N THR A 869 5.45 29.07 7.21
CA THR A 869 4.96 27.73 6.87
C THR A 869 3.57 27.55 7.43
N LEU A 870 2.62 27.19 6.57
CA LEU A 870 1.26 26.80 6.96
C LEU A 870 1.04 25.34 6.60
N THR A 871 0.41 24.59 7.49
CA THR A 871 0.08 23.18 7.27
C THR A 871 -1.42 22.95 7.48
N GLN A 872 -2.01 22.13 6.62
CA GLN A 872 -3.40 21.71 6.75
C GLN A 872 -3.51 20.22 6.46
N THR A 873 -4.17 19.48 7.35
CA THR A 873 -4.50 18.07 7.17
C THR A 873 -5.92 17.95 6.66
N VAL A 874 -6.11 17.17 5.60
CA VAL A 874 -7.42 16.97 4.95
C VAL A 874 -7.67 15.48 4.75
N THR A 875 -8.85 15.01 5.12
CA THR A 875 -9.30 13.64 4.80
C THR A 875 -9.84 13.63 3.37
N PRO A 876 -9.26 12.85 2.44
CA PRO A 876 -9.75 12.77 1.08
C PRO A 876 -11.13 12.11 1.03
N HIS A 877 -12.06 12.71 0.28
CA HIS A 877 -13.36 12.14 -0.02
C HIS A 877 -13.33 11.61 -1.46
N ARG A 878 -13.60 10.32 -1.65
CA ARG A 878 -13.54 9.63 -2.96
C ARG A 878 -12.29 10.00 -3.79
N GLU A 879 -11.13 9.86 -3.15
CA GLU A 879 -9.81 10.11 -3.76
C GLU A 879 -9.54 11.58 -4.15
N PHE A 880 -10.39 12.53 -3.72
CA PHE A 880 -10.22 13.97 -3.94
C PHE A 880 -10.13 14.74 -2.62
N PHE A 881 -9.35 15.81 -2.60
CA PHE A 881 -9.25 16.72 -1.45
C PHE A 881 -9.02 18.16 -1.89
N THR A 882 -9.35 19.10 -1.00
CA THR A 882 -9.08 20.53 -1.18
C THR A 882 -8.62 21.17 0.11
N ALA A 883 -7.65 22.08 0.01
CA ALA A 883 -7.14 22.91 1.09
C ALA A 883 -7.03 24.36 0.64
N GLN A 884 -7.13 25.28 1.59
CA GLN A 884 -7.08 26.72 1.33
C GLN A 884 -6.16 27.39 2.34
N PHE A 885 -5.22 28.17 1.82
CA PHE A 885 -4.23 28.89 2.61
C PHE A 885 -4.35 30.38 2.33
N LEU A 886 -4.25 31.20 3.38
CA LEU A 886 -4.12 32.65 3.27
C LEU A 886 -2.70 33.05 3.66
N LEU A 887 -1.93 33.52 2.69
CA LEU A 887 -0.53 33.89 2.86
C LEU A 887 -0.42 35.40 3.00
N ALA A 888 0.23 35.85 4.07
CA ALA A 888 0.59 37.24 4.28
C ALA A 888 2.06 37.46 3.91
N PHE A 889 2.34 38.58 3.25
CA PHE A 889 3.69 38.98 2.86
C PHE A 889 4.05 40.29 3.55
N PRO A 890 4.78 40.23 4.69
CA PRO A 890 5.01 41.42 5.52
C PRO A 890 5.98 42.43 4.91
N ARG A 891 6.71 42.08 3.84
CA ARG A 891 7.65 42.97 3.15
C ARG A 891 7.45 42.91 1.64
N GLY A 892 7.78 44.00 0.97
CA GLY A 892 7.94 44.00 -0.49
C GLY A 892 9.13 43.16 -0.91
N GLY A 893 9.01 42.49 -2.06
CA GLY A 893 10.05 41.60 -2.58
C GLY A 893 9.50 40.44 -3.40
N GLN A 894 10.40 39.56 -3.83
CA GLN A 894 10.04 38.32 -4.52
C GLN A 894 10.04 37.16 -3.53
N TYR A 895 8.92 36.46 -3.44
CA TYR A 895 8.74 35.29 -2.60
C TYR A 895 8.66 34.03 -3.45
N GLN A 896 9.24 32.96 -2.96
CA GLN A 896 9.07 31.61 -3.47
C GLN A 896 8.11 30.85 -2.55
N LEU A 897 6.98 30.46 -3.11
CA LEU A 897 6.03 29.56 -2.46
C LEU A 897 6.35 28.13 -2.86
N VAL A 898 6.46 27.25 -1.88
CA VAL A 898 6.66 25.82 -2.06
C VAL A 898 5.44 25.12 -1.45
N VAL A 899 4.68 24.42 -2.30
CA VAL A 899 3.55 23.60 -1.88
C VAL A 899 3.98 22.14 -1.93
N GLU A 900 3.90 21.46 -0.79
CA GLU A 900 4.26 20.05 -0.63
C GLU A 900 3.07 19.26 -0.10
N ALA A 901 2.80 18.11 -0.71
CA ALA A 901 1.87 17.14 -0.15
C ALA A 901 2.63 15.98 0.50
N SER A 902 2.12 15.54 1.65
CA SER A 902 2.50 14.31 2.33
C SER A 902 1.24 13.54 2.68
N VAL A 903 1.36 12.23 2.85
CA VAL A 903 0.22 11.36 3.12
C VAL A 903 0.39 10.65 4.45
N THR A 904 -0.70 10.50 5.18
CA THR A 904 -0.75 9.77 6.44
C THR A 904 -1.50 8.47 6.22
N ASP A 905 -0.94 7.36 6.67
CA ASP A 905 -1.57 6.04 6.55
C ASP A 905 -2.55 5.73 7.71
N GLU A 906 -3.17 4.55 7.67
CA GLU A 906 -4.09 4.08 8.72
C GLU A 906 -3.40 3.89 10.08
N GLN A 907 -2.09 3.65 10.10
CA GLN A 907 -1.26 3.54 11.30
C GLN A 907 -0.75 4.90 11.80
N CYS A 908 -1.19 6.00 11.18
CA CYS A 908 -0.78 7.37 11.49
C CYS A 908 0.70 7.67 11.19
N ASN A 909 1.37 6.90 10.34
CA ASN A 909 2.71 7.23 9.85
C ASN A 909 2.62 8.28 8.74
N THR A 910 3.54 9.26 8.75
CA THR A 910 3.63 10.31 7.72
C THR A 910 4.64 9.95 6.63
N TRP A 911 4.21 10.05 5.38
CA TRP A 911 4.98 9.71 4.19
C TRP A 911 5.13 10.93 3.26
N LYS A 912 6.35 11.21 2.83
CA LYS A 912 6.71 12.36 1.97
C LYS A 912 6.64 11.98 0.49
N THR A 913 5.55 11.33 0.08
CA THR A 913 5.38 10.79 -1.28
C THR A 913 4.59 11.73 -2.20
N GLY A 914 3.99 12.80 -1.67
CA GLY A 914 3.25 13.75 -2.50
C GLY A 914 4.17 14.68 -3.32
N PRO A 915 3.63 15.31 -4.37
CA PRO A 915 4.39 16.18 -5.24
C PRO A 915 4.77 17.47 -4.52
N ARG A 916 5.86 18.06 -5.00
CA ARG A 916 6.34 19.38 -4.61
C ARG A 916 6.22 20.33 -5.79
N SER A 917 5.49 21.43 -5.60
CA SER A 917 5.28 22.45 -6.62
C SER A 917 5.75 23.81 -6.13
N THR A 918 6.32 24.61 -7.02
CA THR A 918 6.85 25.94 -6.68
C THR A 918 6.12 27.02 -7.47
N LEU A 919 5.83 28.14 -6.80
CA LEU A 919 5.23 29.34 -7.39
C LEU A 919 6.04 30.56 -6.98
N THR A 920 6.15 31.54 -7.86
CA THR A 920 6.82 32.81 -7.57
C THR A 920 5.77 33.91 -7.38
N VAL A 921 5.91 34.67 -6.31
CA VAL A 921 5.01 35.78 -5.96
C VAL A 921 5.84 37.05 -5.84
N LYS A 922 5.33 38.17 -6.38
CA LYS A 922 5.99 39.47 -6.26
C LYS A 922 5.07 40.44 -5.54
N VAL A 923 5.60 41.05 -4.50
CA VAL A 923 4.95 42.13 -3.74
C VAL A 923 5.71 43.42 -4.02
N PRO A 924 5.07 44.48 -4.50
CA PRO A 924 5.70 45.78 -4.65
C PRO A 924 6.31 46.26 -3.33
N GLU A 925 7.50 46.82 -3.38
CA GLU A 925 8.05 47.55 -2.24
C GLU A 925 7.23 48.82 -2.01
N GLU A 926 6.86 49.11 -0.76
CA GLU A 926 6.24 50.39 -0.42
C GLU A 926 7.22 51.51 -0.80
N THR A 927 6.81 52.37 -1.73
CA THR A 927 7.53 53.61 -1.99
C THR A 927 7.49 54.43 -0.70
N LYS A 928 8.64 54.58 -0.04
CA LYS A 928 8.80 55.61 1.00
C LYS A 928 8.34 56.92 0.37
N LEU A 929 7.25 57.49 0.88
CA LEU A 929 6.81 58.84 0.53
C LEU A 929 7.99 59.76 0.83
N THR A 930 8.74 60.17 -0.18
CA THR A 930 9.70 61.26 -0.02
C THR A 930 8.88 62.49 0.35
N PRO A 931 9.12 63.10 1.52
CA PRO A 931 8.40 64.32 1.87
C PRO A 931 8.68 65.33 0.76
N ILE A 932 7.62 65.86 0.17
CA ILE A 932 7.70 66.92 -0.83
C ILE A 932 8.40 68.09 -0.15
N SER A 933 9.67 68.33 -0.47
CA SER A 933 10.37 69.53 -0.06
C SER A 933 9.82 70.69 -0.88
N VAL A 934 9.01 71.54 -0.24
CA VAL A 934 8.68 72.86 -0.78
C VAL A 934 9.96 73.70 -0.66
N PRO A 935 10.53 74.22 -1.76
CA PRO A 935 11.78 74.97 -1.69
C PRO A 935 11.50 76.38 -1.16
N GLY A 936 11.98 76.66 0.06
CA GLY A 936 12.09 78.02 0.57
C GLY A 936 11.52 78.23 1.97
N MET A 937 12.19 77.70 2.99
CA MET A 937 12.43 78.44 4.25
C MET A 937 13.69 77.88 4.91
N ALA A 938 14.68 78.76 5.08
CA ALA A 938 15.88 78.51 5.85
C ALA A 938 15.62 78.87 7.32
N THR A 939 16.16 78.07 8.26
CA THR A 939 17.11 78.47 9.32
C THR A 939 17.04 77.54 10.54
N ASN A 940 18.23 77.06 10.93
CA ASN A 940 18.78 76.93 12.28
C ASN A 940 17.85 76.62 13.47
N ALA A 941 18.07 75.49 14.14
CA ALA A 941 18.63 75.47 15.50
C ALA A 941 18.80 74.04 16.04
N ASN A 942 19.94 73.82 16.68
CA ASN A 942 20.28 72.68 17.52
C ASN A 942 19.25 72.47 18.64
N VAL A 943 18.85 71.23 18.93
CA VAL A 943 18.67 70.80 20.33
C VAL A 943 19.20 69.38 20.51
N ILE A 944 20.13 69.30 21.45
CA ILE A 944 20.82 68.13 21.99
C ILE A 944 19.87 67.39 22.94
N LEU A 945 19.76 66.06 22.75
CA LEU A 945 19.65 64.98 23.74
C LEU A 945 19.14 65.30 25.17
N MET A 946 18.05 64.64 25.60
CA MET A 946 18.04 63.54 26.62
C MET A 946 16.61 63.22 27.13
N PRO A 947 16.41 62.04 27.77
CA PRO A 947 15.16 61.27 27.81
C PRO A 947 14.40 61.43 29.13
N GLU A 948 13.11 61.07 29.15
CA GLU A 948 12.41 60.71 30.40
C GLU A 948 11.47 59.52 30.22
N ASP A 949 11.54 58.66 31.24
CA ASP A 949 10.77 57.46 31.46
C ASP A 949 9.29 57.74 31.80
N SER A 950 8.53 56.64 31.75
CA SER A 950 7.60 56.21 32.80
C SER A 950 6.09 56.49 32.63
N LEU A 951 5.37 55.35 32.67
CA LEU A 951 4.10 55.10 33.36
C LEU A 951 2.82 55.67 32.74
N PHE A 952 1.93 54.78 32.30
CA PHE A 952 0.67 54.54 33.02
C PHE A 952 0.06 53.17 32.66
N VAL A 953 -0.05 52.34 33.69
CA VAL A 953 -0.85 51.10 33.74
C VAL A 953 -2.23 51.44 34.33
N ARG A 954 -3.31 50.88 33.77
CA ARG A 954 -4.49 50.23 34.42
C ARG A 954 -5.55 49.92 33.35
N GLN A 955 -5.92 48.66 33.07
CA GLN A 955 -6.74 47.65 33.78
C GLN A 955 -8.27 47.89 33.84
N ARG A 956 -8.97 47.00 33.11
CA ARG A 956 -10.11 46.12 33.49
C ARG A 956 -11.58 46.55 33.30
N GLN A 957 -12.34 45.47 32.99
CA GLN A 957 -13.80 45.19 33.10
C GLN A 957 -14.67 45.55 31.87
N LYS A 958 -15.48 44.66 31.30
CA LYS A 958 -16.05 43.36 31.71
C LYS A 958 -15.85 42.28 30.66
#